data_AF-A0A6J4HG95-F1
#
_entry.id   AF-A0A6J4HG95-F1
#
_cell.length_a   1.000
_cell.length_b   1.000
_cell.length_c   1.000
_cell.angle_alpha   90.00
_cell.angle_beta   90.00
_cell.angle_gamma   90.00
#
_symmetry.space_group_name_H-M   'P 1'
#
loop_
_entity.id
_entity.type
_entity.pdbx_description
1 polymer ?
#
loop_
_entity_poly.entity_id
_entity_poly.type
_entity_poly.pdbx_seq_one_letter_code
_entity_poly.pdbx_strand_id
1 'polypeptide(L)'
;GLTYKGTLHYNSTRGTETLTVVTNDQGNSGTGGPLSDTDTVGVTVNAVNDVPTAQTKSFTVQVNMKITGLSGLLTDVTDPDTGDGGYTASFILNDIIVDTCTNGNISNVGASAGTFDFDPPPGQATSCTLKYRVNDSGNPGPAATSAYAAITINFNGPVIWFVNPAVTGPGDGRLSNPFRTMTAVDAVDAANHRIFVYTGTATGGITLNSNAWLIGQGVTGATFDALFGITPPAGTIARPTIGGTRPAISGQVTMAGSSVVRGLNITPASGTAGLSASGATGLTVGEVSVNTANAAAVSLTNSDGTFSFTAISANGGTNGIVWNNTGAATGSFTVSGTGTAGSGGTVQNMSGAGILLSNASSVSLNRMIIQNGGDDGIRGSNVAGFSLANSTVSGNGNYVNERGLDFGSRADNITGLTGTATINGSTITGSAEDGVMVRIGSGSLSLTVTGSTFSSTSSAVGNDGLLVLADNSANVTVNVSESTFSSHRGDHFQFTTNTTATGTNTVTFSHNTLTGDRGTTYGGYMLGGGITVNPGGSGTTTLTVSDNNISGAVDSAIRLNPGLAAGGLLKATVSSNTIGKADVADSGSSQANGIYIWTTGSGTTNARVNGNTVRQYANVGIYLLAGEGSAIQNSTVTGNTVGNPNPTFGLNGLRAEAGTLSTDTVAMCADMGGGSGAANSVTGSGGPGVSDIRARLGATSAVVMRLPGYTGGATDTAAVASYLSGRNGGASASASNSVSAAFQNGGSGCTQP
;
A
#
# COMPACT_ATOMS: atom_id res chain seq x y z
N GLY A 1 -85.95 43.53 15.13
CA GLY A 1 -85.04 44.65 15.39
C GLY A 1 -84.01 44.74 14.29
N LEU A 2 -83.48 45.93 14.01
CA LEU A 2 -82.39 46.15 13.07
C LEU A 2 -81.05 45.75 13.71
N THR A 3 -80.16 45.13 12.95
CA THR A 3 -78.78 44.80 13.38
C THR A 3 -77.79 45.60 12.54
N TYR A 4 -76.84 46.29 13.20
CA TYR A 4 -75.80 47.08 12.55
C TYR A 4 -74.41 46.50 12.84
N LYS A 5 -73.53 46.50 11.84
CA LYS A 5 -72.12 46.09 11.96
C LYS A 5 -71.27 47.20 11.32
N GLY A 6 -70.41 47.85 12.12
CA GLY A 6 -69.50 48.88 11.63
C GLY A 6 -68.48 48.33 10.63
N THR A 7 -67.77 49.22 9.94
CA THR A 7 -66.69 48.81 9.03
C THR A 7 -65.62 48.01 9.75
N LEU A 8 -65.07 46.99 9.09
CA LEU A 8 -63.90 46.24 9.58
C LEU A 8 -62.72 47.21 9.75
N HIS A 9 -61.97 47.07 10.84
CA HIS A 9 -60.84 47.95 11.20
C HIS A 9 -61.25 49.42 11.33
N TYR A 10 -62.26 49.67 12.19
CA TYR A 10 -62.74 51.03 12.42
C TYR A 10 -61.68 51.86 13.15
N ASN A 11 -61.45 53.03 12.59
CA ASN A 11 -60.33 53.92 12.89
C ASN A 11 -60.88 55.23 13.47
N SER A 12 -60.26 55.73 14.54
CA SER A 12 -60.73 56.91 15.32
C SER A 12 -60.77 58.22 14.53
N THR A 13 -60.16 58.26 13.33
CA THR A 13 -60.15 59.44 12.43
C THR A 13 -61.28 59.44 11.40
N ARG A 14 -62.06 58.36 11.26
CA ARG A 14 -63.15 58.22 10.26
C ARG A 14 -64.46 58.95 10.60
N GLY A 15 -64.60 59.49 11.82
CA GLY A 15 -65.82 60.20 12.26
C GLY A 15 -67.01 59.28 12.57
N THR A 16 -68.13 59.84 13.03
CA THR A 16 -69.36 59.10 13.37
C THR A 16 -70.02 58.52 12.12
N GLU A 17 -70.46 57.26 12.18
CA GLU A 17 -71.23 56.63 11.10
C GLU A 17 -72.70 57.09 11.17
N THR A 18 -73.42 57.10 10.04
CA THR A 18 -74.82 57.57 9.99
C THR A 18 -75.72 56.53 9.37
N LEU A 19 -76.81 56.18 10.06
CA LEU A 19 -77.87 55.30 9.55
C LEU A 19 -79.06 56.17 9.11
N THR A 20 -79.42 56.11 7.83
CA THR A 20 -80.62 56.76 7.31
C THR A 20 -81.81 55.81 7.38
N VAL A 21 -82.88 56.20 8.08
CA VAL A 21 -84.11 55.43 8.21
C VAL A 21 -85.22 56.15 7.45
N VAL A 22 -85.81 55.47 6.47
CA VAL A 22 -86.97 55.98 5.74
C VAL A 22 -88.21 55.25 6.25
N THR A 23 -89.12 55.96 6.89
CA THR A 23 -90.42 55.40 7.29
C THR A 23 -91.49 55.83 6.28
N ASN A 24 -92.12 54.85 5.64
CA ASN A 24 -93.19 55.06 4.67
C ASN A 24 -94.52 54.54 5.24
N ASP A 25 -95.57 55.35 5.16
CA ASP A 25 -96.89 55.01 5.71
C ASP A 25 -97.69 54.00 4.86
N GLN A 26 -97.13 53.56 3.73
CA GLN A 26 -97.74 52.66 2.73
C GLN A 26 -99.10 53.15 2.21
N GLY A 27 -99.40 54.45 2.36
CA GLY A 27 -100.69 55.04 1.97
C GLY A 27 -101.84 54.73 2.94
N ASN A 28 -101.55 54.40 4.21
CA ASN A 28 -102.58 54.01 5.16
C ASN A 28 -103.28 55.24 5.79
N SER A 29 -104.50 55.54 5.30
CA SER A 29 -105.44 56.61 5.67
C SER A 29 -105.06 58.06 5.34
N GLY A 30 -105.55 58.56 4.19
CA GLY A 30 -105.47 59.94 3.71
C GLY A 30 -105.42 60.01 2.17
N THR A 31 -105.79 61.13 1.54
CA THR A 31 -105.63 61.32 0.08
C THR A 31 -104.21 61.85 -0.23
N GLY A 32 -103.41 61.12 -1.02
CA GLY A 32 -102.06 61.55 -1.42
C GLY A 32 -101.10 60.45 -1.89
N GLY A 33 -101.43 59.17 -1.68
CA GLY A 33 -100.50 58.06 -1.92
C GLY A 33 -99.48 57.92 -0.77
N PRO A 34 -98.54 56.97 -0.84
CA PRO A 34 -97.57 56.74 0.23
C PRO A 34 -96.65 57.94 0.44
N LEU A 35 -96.54 58.44 1.68
CA LEU A 35 -95.58 59.48 2.06
C LEU A 35 -94.45 58.87 2.91
N SER A 36 -93.25 59.41 2.77
CA SER A 36 -92.07 58.97 3.51
C SER A 36 -91.47 60.12 4.32
N ASP A 37 -90.99 59.82 5.51
CA ASP A 37 -90.08 60.67 6.29
C ASP A 37 -88.70 60.02 6.34
N THR A 38 -87.65 60.83 6.44
CA THR A 38 -86.26 60.37 6.48
C THR A 38 -85.55 60.92 7.70
N ASP A 39 -85.28 60.04 8.66
CA ASP A 39 -84.47 60.33 9.83
C ASP A 39 -83.04 59.84 9.64
N THR A 40 -82.11 60.46 10.37
CA THR A 40 -80.74 59.93 10.50
C THR A 40 -80.44 59.64 11.96
N VAL A 41 -79.81 58.49 12.21
CA VAL A 41 -79.33 58.07 13.52
C VAL A 41 -77.80 58.06 13.47
N GLY A 42 -77.17 58.87 14.32
CA GLY A 42 -75.73 58.83 14.51
C GLY A 42 -75.34 57.52 15.22
N VAL A 43 -74.41 56.78 14.63
CA VAL A 43 -73.83 55.58 15.20
C VAL A 43 -72.42 55.90 15.66
N THR A 44 -72.21 55.83 16.98
CA THR A 44 -70.86 55.90 17.56
C THR A 44 -70.25 54.51 17.54
N VAL A 45 -69.19 54.33 16.77
CA VAL A 45 -68.36 53.12 16.81
C VAL A 45 -67.13 53.43 17.63
N ASN A 46 -66.89 52.64 18.68
CA ASN A 46 -65.66 52.74 19.43
C ASN A 46 -64.57 51.94 18.71
N ALA A 47 -63.45 52.58 18.38
CA ALA A 47 -62.28 51.87 17.87
C ALA A 47 -61.80 50.87 18.92
N VAL A 48 -61.36 49.71 18.44
CA VAL A 48 -60.70 48.68 19.24
C VAL A 48 -59.37 48.40 18.57
N ASN A 49 -58.32 48.15 19.35
CA ASN A 49 -57.00 47.83 18.78
C ASN A 49 -57.08 46.55 17.94
N ASP A 50 -56.72 46.67 16.68
CA ASP A 50 -56.68 45.55 15.75
C ASP A 50 -55.42 44.71 15.96
N VAL A 51 -55.50 43.41 15.67
CA VAL A 51 -54.33 42.54 15.82
C VAL A 51 -53.31 42.81 14.71
N PRO A 52 -52.00 42.87 15.03
CA PRO A 52 -50.98 42.99 14.00
C PRO A 52 -50.87 41.69 13.21
N THR A 53 -50.32 41.79 12.00
CA THR A 53 -50.02 40.67 11.11
C THR A 53 -48.51 40.47 11.00
N ALA A 54 -48.02 39.42 11.66
CA ALA A 54 -46.64 38.94 11.49
C ALA A 54 -46.47 38.31 10.10
N GLN A 55 -45.28 38.48 9.50
CA GLN A 55 -44.98 37.99 8.15
C GLN A 55 -44.22 36.66 8.18
N THR A 56 -44.34 35.86 7.14
CA THR A 56 -43.52 34.65 7.01
C THR A 56 -42.04 35.02 6.89
N LYS A 57 -41.17 34.22 7.49
CA LYS A 57 -39.70 34.42 7.44
C LYS A 57 -39.01 33.14 6.98
N SER A 58 -37.79 33.26 6.50
CA SER A 58 -36.96 32.10 6.16
C SER A 58 -35.51 32.32 6.55
N PHE A 59 -34.90 31.29 7.14
CA PHE A 59 -33.49 31.27 7.50
C PHE A 59 -32.83 30.00 6.97
N THR A 60 -31.54 30.08 6.69
CA THR A 60 -30.72 28.92 6.35
C THR A 60 -29.78 28.63 7.50
N VAL A 61 -29.60 27.35 7.84
CA VAL A 61 -28.71 26.89 8.92
C VAL A 61 -27.89 25.70 8.45
N GLN A 62 -26.72 25.47 9.04
CA GLN A 62 -25.95 24.23 8.81
C GLN A 62 -26.52 23.12 9.71
N VAL A 63 -26.70 21.91 9.17
CA VAL A 63 -27.16 20.77 9.99
C VAL A 63 -26.23 20.54 11.17
N ASN A 64 -26.80 20.24 12.34
CA ASN A 64 -26.10 19.96 13.60
C ASN A 64 -25.21 21.09 14.15
N MET A 65 -25.33 22.32 13.64
CA MET A 65 -24.58 23.46 14.17
C MET A 65 -25.52 24.59 14.60
N LYS A 66 -25.41 24.98 15.88
CA LYS A 66 -26.14 26.12 16.42
C LYS A 66 -25.78 27.41 15.67
N ILE A 67 -26.79 28.22 15.38
CA ILE A 67 -26.66 29.59 14.87
C ILE A 67 -27.17 30.58 15.91
N THR A 68 -26.45 31.70 16.06
CA THR A 68 -26.78 32.73 17.04
C THR A 68 -27.20 34.03 16.37
N GLY A 69 -28.13 34.75 16.99
CA GLY A 69 -28.51 36.10 16.57
C GLY A 69 -29.27 36.16 15.24
N LEU A 70 -30.08 35.14 14.92
CA LEU A 70 -31.06 35.26 13.84
C LEU A 70 -31.98 36.45 14.16
N SER A 71 -32.25 37.29 13.17
CA SER A 71 -32.91 38.59 13.35
C SER A 71 -33.89 38.89 12.23
N GLY A 72 -34.66 39.97 12.38
CA GLY A 72 -35.61 40.43 11.36
C GLY A 72 -37.05 39.96 11.57
N LEU A 73 -37.39 39.32 12.70
CA LEU A 73 -38.77 38.90 12.96
C LEU A 73 -39.76 40.07 13.03
N LEU A 74 -39.30 41.26 13.44
CA LEU A 74 -40.13 42.47 13.54
C LEU A 74 -40.16 43.31 12.25
N THR A 75 -39.44 42.89 11.21
CA THR A 75 -39.45 43.58 9.91
C THR A 75 -40.73 43.24 9.14
N ASP A 76 -41.27 44.23 8.43
CA ASP A 76 -42.46 44.11 7.56
C ASP A 76 -43.75 43.69 8.30
N VAL A 77 -43.77 43.73 9.63
CA VAL A 77 -45.01 43.56 10.41
C VAL A 77 -45.95 44.70 10.06
N THR A 78 -47.19 44.36 9.74
CA THR A 78 -48.25 45.31 9.37
C THR A 78 -49.34 45.30 10.41
N ASP A 79 -50.03 46.41 10.60
CA ASP A 79 -51.08 46.56 11.59
C ASP A 79 -52.25 47.34 11.00
N PRO A 80 -53.50 46.83 11.08
CA PRO A 80 -54.67 47.55 10.58
C PRO A 80 -54.90 48.93 11.23
N ASP A 81 -54.35 49.17 12.44
CA ASP A 81 -54.41 50.48 13.13
C ASP A 81 -53.51 51.54 12.47
N THR A 82 -52.83 51.19 11.37
CA THR A 82 -52.05 52.13 10.56
C THR A 82 -52.94 53.26 10.03
N GLY A 83 -52.75 54.47 10.56
CA GLY A 83 -53.51 55.66 10.20
C GLY A 83 -54.43 56.17 11.31
N ASP A 84 -54.52 55.47 12.45
CA ASP A 84 -55.22 55.94 13.63
C ASP A 84 -54.47 57.08 14.32
N GLY A 85 -55.23 58.04 14.86
CA GLY A 85 -54.67 59.16 15.60
C GLY A 85 -53.93 58.66 16.85
N GLY A 86 -52.62 58.85 16.90
CA GLY A 86 -51.78 58.42 18.03
C GLY A 86 -51.15 57.03 17.89
N TYR A 87 -51.42 56.28 16.82
CA TYR A 87 -50.73 55.02 16.53
C TYR A 87 -49.28 55.28 16.11
N THR A 88 -48.33 54.55 16.70
CA THR A 88 -46.97 54.45 16.19
C THR A 88 -46.62 52.97 16.07
N ALA A 89 -46.35 52.50 14.85
CA ALA A 89 -46.00 51.11 14.59
C ALA A 89 -44.76 50.72 15.41
N SER A 90 -44.99 49.91 16.44
CA SER A 90 -43.98 49.43 17.36
C SER A 90 -44.35 48.01 17.75
N PHE A 91 -43.53 47.06 17.35
CA PHE A 91 -43.77 45.66 17.59
C PHE A 91 -42.71 45.07 18.51
N ILE A 92 -43.13 44.16 19.38
CA ILE A 92 -42.22 43.31 20.16
C ILE A 92 -42.56 41.85 19.88
N LEU A 93 -41.56 40.99 19.91
CA LEU A 93 -41.77 39.55 19.80
C LEU A 93 -42.45 39.07 21.08
N ASN A 94 -43.64 38.46 20.93
CA ASN A 94 -44.39 37.91 22.04
C ASN A 94 -43.83 36.53 22.42
N ASP A 95 -43.78 35.62 21.44
CA ASP A 95 -43.17 34.31 21.59
C ASP A 95 -42.70 33.76 20.25
N ILE A 96 -41.82 32.77 20.35
CA ILE A 96 -41.34 31.94 19.26
C ILE A 96 -41.26 30.50 19.78
N ILE A 97 -41.80 29.56 19.00
CA ILE A 97 -41.89 28.15 19.36
C ILE A 97 -41.47 27.26 18.19
N VAL A 98 -41.06 26.04 18.54
CA VAL A 98 -40.85 24.96 17.57
C VAL A 98 -42.20 24.48 17.03
N ASP A 99 -42.30 24.30 15.72
CA ASP A 99 -43.49 23.75 15.06
C ASP A 99 -43.22 22.34 14.49
N THR A 100 -42.55 22.25 13.35
CA THR A 100 -42.16 20.95 12.75
C THR A 100 -40.67 20.62 12.90
N CYS A 101 -39.86 21.55 13.42
CA CYS A 101 -38.46 21.31 13.76
C CYS A 101 -38.32 20.55 15.09
N THR A 102 -38.98 19.39 15.24
CA THR A 102 -39.01 18.61 16.48
C THR A 102 -37.58 18.35 17.00
N ASN A 103 -37.34 18.56 18.30
CA ASN A 103 -36.02 18.49 18.96
C ASN A 103 -35.03 19.61 18.60
N GLY A 104 -35.43 20.61 17.81
CA GLY A 104 -34.73 21.88 17.71
C GLY A 104 -34.87 22.68 19.01
N ASN A 105 -33.89 23.53 19.32
CA ASN A 105 -33.90 24.34 20.53
C ASN A 105 -33.79 25.83 20.19
N ILE A 106 -34.72 26.63 20.72
CA ILE A 106 -34.69 28.08 20.63
C ILE A 106 -34.12 28.63 21.95
N SER A 107 -33.17 29.54 21.86
CA SER A 107 -32.56 30.16 23.04
C SER A 107 -32.25 31.64 22.79
N ASN A 108 -31.86 32.38 23.83
CA ASN A 108 -31.43 33.79 23.74
C ASN A 108 -32.41 34.69 22.97
N VAL A 109 -33.71 34.56 23.29
CA VAL A 109 -34.78 35.33 22.63
C VAL A 109 -34.73 36.80 23.07
N GLY A 110 -34.45 37.70 22.13
CA GLY A 110 -34.44 39.15 22.33
C GLY A 110 -35.76 39.76 21.88
N ALA A 111 -36.71 39.92 22.81
CA ALA A 111 -38.08 40.32 22.49
C ALA A 111 -38.17 41.68 21.75
N SER A 112 -37.39 42.67 22.17
CA SER A 112 -37.39 44.02 21.58
C SER A 112 -36.69 44.10 20.22
N ALA A 113 -35.74 43.21 19.95
CA ALA A 113 -34.99 43.18 18.70
C ALA A 113 -35.55 42.15 17.69
N GLY A 114 -36.46 41.27 18.13
CA GLY A 114 -36.94 40.16 17.33
C GLY A 114 -35.83 39.17 16.97
N THR A 115 -34.90 38.93 17.90
CA THR A 115 -33.75 38.05 17.69
C THR A 115 -33.89 36.74 18.45
N PHE A 116 -33.27 35.69 17.96
CA PHE A 116 -33.19 34.40 18.65
C PHE A 116 -31.96 33.59 18.18
N ASP A 117 -31.53 32.66 19.01
CA ASP A 117 -30.62 31.60 18.62
C ASP A 117 -31.41 30.34 18.28
N PHE A 118 -30.88 29.55 17.36
CA PHE A 118 -31.47 28.27 16.99
C PHE A 118 -30.41 27.18 16.94
N ASP A 119 -30.62 26.11 17.72
CA ASP A 119 -29.87 24.88 17.64
C ASP A 119 -30.72 23.84 16.88
N PRO A 120 -30.33 23.43 15.67
CA PRO A 120 -31.18 22.61 14.83
C PRO A 120 -31.46 21.23 15.44
N PRO A 121 -32.53 20.53 15.00
CA PRO A 121 -32.76 19.15 15.36
C PRO A 121 -31.57 18.25 14.96
N PRO A 122 -31.16 17.30 15.82
CA PRO A 122 -30.07 16.38 15.50
C PRO A 122 -30.35 15.59 14.21
N GLY A 123 -29.43 15.63 13.26
CA GLY A 123 -29.46 14.84 12.02
C GLY A 123 -30.46 15.32 10.96
N GLN A 124 -31.21 16.38 11.21
CA GLN A 124 -32.25 16.82 10.29
C GLN A 124 -31.68 17.62 9.12
N ALA A 125 -31.92 17.14 7.91
CA ALA A 125 -31.49 17.80 6.66
C ALA A 125 -32.66 18.27 5.77
N THR A 126 -33.90 17.96 6.13
CA THR A 126 -35.10 18.43 5.43
C THR A 126 -35.66 19.68 6.12
N SER A 127 -36.16 20.63 5.32
CA SER A 127 -36.71 21.89 5.83
C SER A 127 -37.82 21.66 6.85
N CYS A 128 -37.89 22.54 7.85
CA CYS A 128 -38.94 22.52 8.87
C CYS A 128 -39.33 23.94 9.28
N THR A 129 -40.28 24.04 10.19
CA THR A 129 -40.89 25.30 10.61
C THR A 129 -40.72 25.56 12.11
N LEU A 130 -40.51 26.83 12.42
CA LEU A 130 -40.81 27.45 13.71
C LEU A 130 -42.03 28.38 13.52
N LYS A 131 -42.66 28.82 14.60
CA LYS A 131 -43.74 29.79 14.55
C LYS A 131 -43.51 30.90 15.57
N TYR A 132 -43.91 32.13 15.24
CA TYR A 132 -43.76 33.28 16.14
C TYR A 132 -44.98 34.20 16.10
N ARG A 133 -45.15 34.98 17.17
CA ARG A 133 -46.17 36.03 17.29
C ARG A 133 -45.55 37.33 17.74
N VAL A 134 -46.14 38.45 17.34
CA VAL A 134 -45.73 39.79 17.74
C VAL A 134 -46.88 40.49 18.46
N ASN A 135 -46.54 41.36 19.40
CA ASN A 135 -47.48 42.30 20.00
C ASN A 135 -47.27 43.68 19.40
N ASP A 136 -48.35 44.41 19.17
CA ASP A 136 -48.33 45.85 18.91
C ASP A 136 -48.11 46.65 20.22
N SER A 137 -48.24 47.98 20.13
CA SER A 137 -48.17 48.89 21.28
C SER A 137 -49.52 49.20 21.94
N GLY A 138 -50.64 48.75 21.37
CA GLY A 138 -52.01 49.04 21.81
C GLY A 138 -52.50 50.44 21.43
N ASN A 139 -53.37 50.56 20.43
CA ASN A 139 -54.08 51.79 20.07
C ASN A 139 -55.54 51.56 19.60
N PRO A 140 -56.55 51.75 20.47
CA PRO A 140 -56.46 52.04 21.91
C PRO A 140 -56.06 50.79 22.71
N GLY A 141 -55.26 50.96 23.77
CA GLY A 141 -54.77 49.84 24.59
C GLY A 141 -55.88 48.94 25.20
N PRO A 142 -55.55 47.70 25.61
CA PRO A 142 -54.20 47.12 25.71
C PRO A 142 -53.65 46.60 24.37
N ALA A 143 -52.37 46.22 24.35
CA ALA A 143 -51.72 45.63 23.19
C ALA A 143 -52.39 44.30 22.76
N ALA A 144 -52.41 44.02 21.46
CA ALA A 144 -52.90 42.76 20.91
C ALA A 144 -51.79 41.92 20.27
N THR A 145 -52.04 40.60 20.23
CA THR A 145 -51.08 39.60 19.73
C THR A 145 -51.51 39.08 18.36
N SER A 146 -50.57 39.02 17.42
CA SER A 146 -50.81 38.46 16.08
C SER A 146 -51.19 36.97 16.12
N ALA A 147 -51.77 36.49 15.01
CA ALA A 147 -51.75 35.06 14.69
C ALA A 147 -50.29 34.57 14.50
N TYR A 148 -50.07 33.26 14.56
CA TYR A 148 -48.74 32.68 14.30
C TYR A 148 -48.33 32.88 12.84
N ALA A 149 -47.17 33.49 12.63
CA ALA A 149 -46.48 33.46 11.35
C ALA A 149 -45.42 32.34 11.33
N ALA A 150 -45.24 31.72 10.16
CA ALA A 150 -44.28 30.64 9.98
C ALA A 150 -42.86 31.17 9.71
N ILE A 151 -41.87 30.49 10.27
CA ILE A 151 -40.45 30.65 9.94
C ILE A 151 -39.98 29.36 9.30
N THR A 152 -39.63 29.38 8.02
CA THR A 152 -39.06 28.22 7.31
C THR A 152 -37.55 28.14 7.53
N ILE A 153 -37.10 27.05 8.13
CA ILE A 153 -35.69 26.72 8.30
C ILE A 153 -35.24 25.81 7.15
N ASN A 154 -34.30 26.28 6.35
CA ASN A 154 -33.62 25.51 5.31
C ASN A 154 -32.27 25.00 5.84
N PHE A 155 -31.88 23.79 5.45
CA PHE A 155 -30.65 23.15 5.94
C PHE A 155 -29.59 23.04 4.84
N ASN A 156 -28.40 23.56 5.11
CA ASN A 156 -27.20 23.26 4.34
C ASN A 156 -26.60 21.95 4.85
N GLY A 157 -26.39 20.99 3.94
CA GLY A 157 -25.68 19.74 4.21
C GLY A 157 -24.15 19.90 4.16
N PRO A 158 -23.39 18.81 4.37
CA PRO A 158 -23.86 17.49 4.81
C PRO A 158 -24.24 17.47 6.30
N VAL A 159 -24.85 16.37 6.74
CA VAL A 159 -24.99 16.07 8.18
C VAL A 159 -23.61 15.76 8.75
N ILE A 160 -23.22 16.49 9.79
CA ILE A 160 -21.96 16.26 10.51
C ILE A 160 -22.28 15.92 11.97
N TRP A 161 -21.88 14.74 12.42
CA TRP A 161 -21.97 14.29 13.80
C TRP A 161 -20.67 14.56 14.55
N PHE A 162 -20.77 15.00 15.78
CA PHE A 162 -19.63 15.33 16.62
C PHE A 162 -19.50 14.34 17.78
N VAL A 163 -18.30 13.80 17.97
CA VAL A 163 -17.96 12.90 19.08
C VAL A 163 -16.83 13.51 19.88
N ASN A 164 -17.07 13.87 21.14
CA ASN A 164 -16.07 14.41 22.03
C ASN A 164 -16.00 13.57 23.32
N PRO A 165 -14.97 12.71 23.49
CA PRO A 165 -14.86 11.85 24.66
C PRO A 165 -14.63 12.60 25.98
N ALA A 166 -14.33 13.90 25.93
CA ALA A 166 -14.12 14.73 27.12
C ALA A 166 -15.42 15.29 27.73
N VAL A 167 -16.58 15.16 27.06
CA VAL A 167 -17.85 15.65 27.63
C VAL A 167 -18.42 14.69 28.67
N THR A 168 -19.19 15.24 29.61
CA THR A 168 -19.70 14.51 30.78
C THR A 168 -20.98 13.72 30.48
N GLY A 169 -21.88 14.27 29.67
CA GLY A 169 -23.16 13.66 29.28
C GLY A 169 -23.09 12.75 28.04
N PRO A 170 -24.17 12.05 27.69
CA PRO A 170 -24.21 11.22 26.48
C PRO A 170 -24.13 12.02 25.18
N GLY A 171 -24.63 13.27 25.20
CA GLY A 171 -24.75 14.13 24.02
C GLY A 171 -25.86 13.72 23.06
N ASP A 172 -26.14 14.56 22.08
CA ASP A 172 -27.06 14.29 20.96
C ASP A 172 -26.37 14.40 19.58
N GLY A 173 -25.06 14.62 19.57
CA GLY A 173 -24.23 14.59 18.38
C GLY A 173 -24.13 15.91 17.63
N ARG A 174 -24.81 16.97 18.09
CA ARG A 174 -24.64 18.33 17.56
C ARG A 174 -23.33 18.95 18.03
N LEU A 175 -22.84 19.97 17.34
CA LEU A 175 -21.61 20.67 17.71
C LEU A 175 -21.69 21.30 19.11
N SER A 176 -22.88 21.75 19.51
CA SER A 176 -23.18 22.29 20.85
C SER A 176 -23.26 21.22 21.95
N ASN A 177 -23.54 19.96 21.59
CA ASN A 177 -23.78 18.86 22.52
C ASN A 177 -23.30 17.51 21.92
N PRO A 178 -21.98 17.35 21.70
CA PRO A 178 -21.43 16.22 20.96
C PRO A 178 -21.64 14.90 21.72
N PHE A 179 -21.71 13.78 20.99
CA PHE A 179 -21.74 12.46 21.59
C PHE A 179 -20.45 12.17 22.38
N ARG A 180 -20.55 11.35 23.43
CA ARG A 180 -19.36 10.93 24.20
C ARG A 180 -18.64 9.69 23.61
N THR A 181 -19.36 8.81 22.93
CA THR A 181 -18.86 7.48 22.52
C THR A 181 -19.09 7.20 21.04
N MET A 182 -18.33 6.25 20.49
CA MET A 182 -18.52 5.80 19.11
C MET A 182 -19.83 5.04 18.93
N THR A 183 -20.25 4.26 19.95
CA THR A 183 -21.54 3.55 19.92
C THR A 183 -22.74 4.47 19.72
N ALA A 184 -22.69 5.70 20.27
CA ALA A 184 -23.78 6.64 20.11
C ALA A 184 -23.88 7.19 18.68
N VAL A 185 -22.75 7.48 18.03
CA VAL A 185 -22.75 7.94 16.64
C VAL A 185 -23.02 6.79 15.64
N ASP A 186 -22.56 5.57 15.93
CA ASP A 186 -22.86 4.38 15.13
C ASP A 186 -24.37 4.14 14.98
N ALA A 187 -25.14 4.43 16.04
CA ALA A 187 -26.60 4.29 16.04
C ALA A 187 -27.34 5.31 15.13
N VAL A 188 -26.68 6.40 14.71
CA VAL A 188 -27.27 7.47 13.89
C VAL A 188 -26.52 7.75 12.59
N ASP A 189 -25.42 7.05 12.35
CA ASP A 189 -24.72 7.12 11.08
C ASP A 189 -25.62 6.63 9.94
N ALA A 190 -25.51 7.28 8.78
CA ALA A 190 -26.29 6.95 7.60
C ALA A 190 -25.50 7.33 6.34
N ALA A 191 -26.01 6.93 5.18
CA ALA A 191 -25.30 7.15 3.92
C ALA A 191 -24.97 8.63 3.71
N ASN A 192 -23.73 8.91 3.30
CA ASN A 192 -23.19 10.26 3.08
C ASN A 192 -23.11 11.16 4.34
N HIS A 193 -23.25 10.62 5.55
CA HIS A 193 -22.98 11.37 6.78
C HIS A 193 -21.47 11.62 6.96
N ARG A 194 -21.16 12.58 7.82
CA ARG A 194 -19.79 12.92 8.23
C ARG A 194 -19.71 12.83 9.74
N ILE A 195 -18.58 12.37 10.26
CA ILE A 195 -18.34 12.22 11.69
C ILE A 195 -16.99 12.88 12.01
N PHE A 196 -17.00 13.76 13.00
CA PHE A 196 -15.80 14.39 13.54
C PHE A 196 -15.56 13.96 14.98
N VAL A 197 -14.37 13.42 15.26
CA VAL A 197 -13.97 12.94 16.59
C VAL A 197 -12.89 13.83 17.17
N TYR A 198 -13.16 14.45 18.32
CA TYR A 198 -12.19 15.26 19.06
C TYR A 198 -11.13 14.39 19.71
N THR A 199 -9.95 14.96 19.94
CA THR A 199 -8.84 14.34 20.67
C THR A 199 -9.31 13.69 21.98
N GLY A 200 -8.79 12.50 22.26
CA GLY A 200 -9.11 11.68 23.43
C GLY A 200 -9.39 10.24 23.02
N THR A 201 -9.89 9.43 23.95
CA THR A 201 -10.22 8.02 23.70
C THR A 201 -11.74 7.86 23.61
N ALA A 202 -12.27 7.63 22.40
CA ALA A 202 -13.67 7.35 22.18
C ALA A 202 -13.92 5.83 22.26
N THR A 203 -14.79 5.41 23.18
CA THR A 203 -15.10 4.00 23.40
C THR A 203 -16.13 3.47 22.40
N GLY A 204 -16.00 2.19 22.02
CA GLY A 204 -16.87 1.53 21.04
C GLY A 204 -16.29 1.52 19.62
N GLY A 205 -16.86 0.64 18.79
CA GLY A 205 -16.59 0.60 17.35
C GLY A 205 -17.65 1.34 16.54
N ILE A 206 -17.49 1.33 15.22
CA ILE A 206 -18.45 1.88 14.27
C ILE A 206 -18.45 1.07 12.97
N THR A 207 -19.64 0.82 12.41
CA THR A 207 -19.82 0.35 11.04
C THR A 207 -20.34 1.50 10.20
N LEU A 208 -19.45 2.06 9.38
CA LEU A 208 -19.77 3.17 8.51
C LEU A 208 -20.78 2.75 7.45
N ASN A 209 -21.77 3.59 7.23
CA ASN A 209 -22.67 3.50 6.10
C ASN A 209 -21.98 3.93 4.81
N SER A 210 -22.60 3.63 3.67
CA SER A 210 -22.03 3.95 2.36
C SER A 210 -21.67 5.43 2.23
N ASN A 211 -20.43 5.68 1.81
CA ASN A 211 -19.86 7.03 1.60
C ASN A 211 -19.81 7.91 2.86
N ALA A 212 -19.91 7.31 4.05
CA ALA A 212 -19.74 8.03 5.32
C ALA A 212 -18.25 8.33 5.59
N TRP A 213 -17.99 9.42 6.31
CA TRP A 213 -16.63 9.81 6.68
C TRP A 213 -16.44 9.76 8.18
N LEU A 214 -15.33 9.19 8.62
CA LEU A 214 -14.86 9.23 10.01
C LEU A 214 -13.54 10.00 10.07
N ILE A 215 -13.59 11.20 10.65
CA ILE A 215 -12.47 12.13 10.67
C ILE A 215 -12.10 12.44 12.11
N GLY A 216 -10.87 12.11 12.51
CA GLY A 216 -10.31 12.52 13.78
C GLY A 216 -9.71 13.93 13.73
N GLN A 217 -9.68 14.60 14.88
CA GLN A 217 -9.13 15.96 15.02
C GLN A 217 -7.64 16.08 14.62
N GLY A 218 -6.90 14.98 14.57
CA GLY A 218 -5.52 14.95 14.10
C GLY A 218 -5.35 14.89 12.58
N VAL A 219 -6.43 15.02 11.81
CA VAL A 219 -6.41 15.15 10.35
C VAL A 219 -5.63 16.41 9.92
N THR A 220 -4.84 16.32 8.87
CA THR A 220 -4.24 17.51 8.22
C THR A 220 -5.18 18.13 7.18
N GLY A 221 -5.11 19.45 7.06
CA GLY A 221 -5.90 20.24 6.12
C GLY A 221 -5.80 21.73 6.42
N ALA A 222 -6.47 22.56 5.62
CA ALA A 222 -6.46 24.01 5.81
C ALA A 222 -7.39 24.45 6.96
N THR A 223 -8.68 24.09 6.91
CA THR A 223 -9.68 24.40 7.93
C THR A 223 -10.73 23.28 8.01
N PHE A 224 -11.49 23.22 9.11
CA PHE A 224 -12.63 22.31 9.25
C PHE A 224 -13.64 22.48 8.10
N ASP A 225 -13.99 23.73 7.79
CA ASP A 225 -15.00 24.05 6.77
C ASP A 225 -14.55 23.57 5.38
N ALA A 226 -13.28 23.81 5.03
CA ALA A 226 -12.70 23.35 3.77
C ALA A 226 -12.60 21.83 3.68
N LEU A 227 -12.28 21.15 4.79
CA LEU A 227 -12.20 19.70 4.85
C LEU A 227 -13.55 19.04 4.56
N PHE A 228 -14.65 19.57 5.13
CA PHE A 228 -16.00 19.04 4.93
C PHE A 228 -16.75 19.67 3.76
N GLY A 229 -16.15 20.64 3.06
CA GLY A 229 -16.76 21.31 1.91
C GLY A 229 -18.01 22.12 2.27
N ILE A 230 -18.02 22.76 3.44
CA ILE A 230 -19.16 23.54 3.95
C ILE A 230 -18.91 25.04 3.93
N THR A 231 -19.98 25.82 3.88
CA THR A 231 -19.96 27.27 4.07
C THR A 231 -21.09 27.66 5.02
N PRO A 232 -20.89 27.49 6.34
CA PRO A 232 -21.93 27.78 7.32
C PRO A 232 -22.35 29.25 7.27
N PRO A 233 -23.66 29.56 7.44
CA PRO A 233 -24.13 30.94 7.51
C PRO A 233 -23.44 31.75 8.63
N ALA A 234 -23.39 33.08 8.45
CA ALA A 234 -22.85 33.97 9.46
C ALA A 234 -23.62 33.81 10.79
N GLY A 235 -22.90 33.77 11.91
CA GLY A 235 -23.47 33.51 13.24
C GLY A 235 -23.55 32.03 13.62
N THR A 236 -23.21 31.08 12.74
CA THR A 236 -22.98 29.70 13.17
C THR A 236 -21.79 29.63 14.12
N ILE A 237 -21.93 28.87 15.22
CA ILE A 237 -20.90 28.74 16.25
C ILE A 237 -19.54 28.30 15.69
N ALA A 238 -18.47 28.59 16.42
CA ALA A 238 -17.10 28.29 15.98
C ALA A 238 -16.91 26.79 15.73
N ARG A 239 -16.32 26.44 14.58
CA ARG A 239 -16.00 25.05 14.24
C ARG A 239 -14.69 24.63 14.92
N PRO A 240 -14.49 23.32 15.18
CA PRO A 240 -13.26 22.83 15.79
C PRO A 240 -12.01 23.14 14.96
N THR A 241 -10.87 23.28 15.62
CA THR A 241 -9.58 23.25 14.93
C THR A 241 -9.20 21.83 14.54
N ILE A 242 -8.48 21.68 13.44
CA ILE A 242 -7.87 20.42 12.98
C ILE A 242 -6.33 20.46 13.14
N GLY A 243 -5.64 19.36 12.87
CA GLY A 243 -4.19 19.24 13.08
C GLY A 243 -3.79 19.06 14.55
N GLY A 244 -4.73 18.65 15.41
CA GLY A 244 -4.46 18.34 16.81
C GLY A 244 -3.88 16.93 17.01
N THR A 245 -3.94 16.43 18.24
CA THR A 245 -3.57 15.03 18.52
C THR A 245 -4.65 14.09 17.97
N ARG A 246 -4.25 13.03 17.27
CA ARG A 246 -5.17 12.00 16.77
C ARG A 246 -5.97 11.38 17.91
N PRO A 247 -7.32 11.35 17.85
CA PRO A 247 -8.12 10.59 18.80
C PRO A 247 -7.86 9.09 18.66
N ALA A 248 -8.08 8.34 19.74
CA ALA A 248 -8.04 6.89 19.75
C ALA A 248 -9.46 6.31 19.76
N ILE A 249 -9.76 5.44 18.80
CA ILE A 249 -11.00 4.67 18.72
C ILE A 249 -10.77 3.32 19.39
N SER A 250 -11.46 3.07 20.50
CA SER A 250 -11.33 1.83 21.28
C SER A 250 -12.37 0.79 20.86
N GLY A 251 -12.40 0.48 19.56
CA GLY A 251 -13.28 -0.52 18.95
C GLY A 251 -12.97 -0.69 17.46
N GLN A 252 -13.60 -1.67 16.82
CA GLN A 252 -13.45 -1.92 15.39
C GLN A 252 -14.03 -0.77 14.56
N VAL A 253 -13.36 -0.42 13.47
CA VAL A 253 -13.90 0.49 12.45
C VAL A 253 -14.14 -0.32 11.18
N THR A 254 -15.41 -0.45 10.78
CA THR A 254 -15.79 -1.14 9.55
C THR A 254 -16.18 -0.12 8.50
N MET A 255 -15.53 -0.15 7.33
CA MET A 255 -15.80 0.74 6.21
C MET A 255 -16.78 0.11 5.21
N ALA A 256 -17.63 0.93 4.58
CA ALA A 256 -18.55 0.49 3.51
C ALA A 256 -18.66 1.52 2.37
N GLY A 257 -19.10 1.09 1.18
CA GLY A 257 -19.19 1.96 0.00
C GLY A 257 -17.85 2.65 -0.29
N SER A 258 -17.87 3.95 -0.55
CA SER A 258 -16.66 4.78 -0.70
C SER A 258 -16.34 5.60 0.56
N SER A 259 -16.34 4.93 1.72
CA SER A 259 -16.08 5.57 3.02
C SER A 259 -14.66 6.17 3.11
N VAL A 260 -14.53 7.18 3.97
CA VAL A 260 -13.26 7.86 4.26
C VAL A 260 -12.94 7.76 5.75
N VAL A 261 -11.76 7.28 6.13
CA VAL A 261 -11.28 7.25 7.52
C VAL A 261 -9.95 8.01 7.59
N ARG A 262 -9.89 9.10 8.37
CA ARG A 262 -8.66 9.90 8.47
C ARG A 262 -8.36 10.47 9.85
N GLY A 263 -7.08 10.68 10.13
CA GLY A 263 -6.61 11.53 11.24
C GLY A 263 -6.86 10.97 12.64
N LEU A 264 -6.87 9.65 12.81
CA LEU A 264 -7.18 8.97 14.07
C LEU A 264 -6.32 7.72 14.30
N ASN A 265 -6.33 7.21 15.53
CA ASN A 265 -5.73 5.92 15.89
C ASN A 265 -6.85 4.91 16.18
N ILE A 266 -6.65 3.64 15.85
CA ILE A 266 -7.57 2.53 16.14
C ILE A 266 -6.87 1.56 17.08
N THR A 267 -7.35 1.46 18.31
CA THR A 267 -6.73 0.69 19.40
C THR A 267 -7.78 -0.09 20.17
N PRO A 268 -8.41 -1.11 19.55
CA PRO A 268 -9.47 -1.88 20.17
C PRO A 268 -8.92 -2.81 21.27
N ALA A 269 -9.82 -3.39 22.06
CA ALA A 269 -9.45 -4.41 23.03
C ALA A 269 -8.94 -5.70 22.36
N SER A 270 -8.18 -6.50 23.10
CA SER A 270 -7.68 -7.81 22.61
C SER A 270 -8.82 -8.68 22.07
N GLY A 271 -8.57 -9.36 20.95
CA GLY A 271 -9.55 -10.20 20.25
C GLY A 271 -10.52 -9.44 19.35
N THR A 272 -10.41 -8.11 19.27
CA THR A 272 -11.22 -7.27 18.37
C THR A 272 -10.38 -6.77 17.22
N ALA A 273 -10.89 -6.90 15.99
CA ALA A 273 -10.21 -6.39 14.80
C ALA A 273 -10.12 -4.86 14.79
N GLY A 274 -9.11 -4.33 14.10
CA GLY A 274 -8.88 -2.90 13.96
C GLY A 274 -9.78 -2.28 12.87
N LEU A 275 -9.19 -2.04 11.70
CA LEU A 275 -9.90 -1.54 10.52
C LEU A 275 -10.30 -2.69 9.61
N SER A 276 -11.55 -2.71 9.12
CA SER A 276 -11.99 -3.72 8.16
C SER A 276 -12.89 -3.19 7.07
N ALA A 277 -12.89 -3.87 5.92
CA ALA A 277 -13.84 -3.66 4.83
C ALA A 277 -14.12 -4.98 4.11
N SER A 278 -15.34 -5.13 3.59
CA SER A 278 -15.75 -6.29 2.80
C SER A 278 -16.60 -5.85 1.61
N GLY A 279 -16.18 -6.18 0.39
CA GLY A 279 -16.94 -5.89 -0.84
C GLY A 279 -17.05 -4.40 -1.19
N ALA A 280 -16.19 -3.52 -0.66
CA ALA A 280 -16.32 -2.07 -0.77
C ALA A 280 -15.20 -1.44 -1.61
N THR A 281 -15.55 -0.50 -2.50
CA THR A 281 -14.60 0.14 -3.42
C THR A 281 -14.62 1.67 -3.33
N GLY A 282 -13.52 2.31 -3.73
CA GLY A 282 -13.36 3.75 -3.59
C GLY A 282 -13.10 4.20 -2.15
N LEU A 283 -12.61 3.27 -1.31
CA LEU A 283 -12.27 3.56 0.08
C LEU A 283 -11.06 4.50 0.16
N THR A 284 -11.05 5.37 1.18
CA THR A 284 -9.89 6.21 1.47
C THR A 284 -9.50 6.10 2.94
N VAL A 285 -8.23 5.76 3.18
CA VAL A 285 -7.62 5.80 4.51
C VAL A 285 -6.41 6.72 4.46
N GLY A 286 -6.28 7.61 5.44
CA GLY A 286 -5.14 8.52 5.50
C GLY A 286 -4.84 8.95 6.93
N GLU A 287 -3.56 8.96 7.31
CA GLU A 287 -3.16 9.44 8.64
C GLU A 287 -3.75 8.60 9.78
N VAL A 288 -3.82 7.28 9.55
CA VAL A 288 -4.34 6.32 10.52
C VAL A 288 -3.21 5.46 11.07
N SER A 289 -3.23 5.21 12.38
CA SER A 289 -2.45 4.14 12.98
C SER A 289 -3.37 3.08 13.59
N VAL A 290 -3.00 1.81 13.47
CA VAL A 290 -3.79 0.70 14.03
C VAL A 290 -2.91 -0.16 14.94
N ASN A 291 -3.42 -0.53 16.11
CA ASN A 291 -2.74 -1.43 17.04
C ASN A 291 -3.72 -2.44 17.64
N THR A 292 -3.53 -3.73 17.35
CA THR A 292 -4.39 -4.83 17.81
C THR A 292 -3.61 -5.92 18.53
N ALA A 293 -4.32 -6.71 19.34
CA ALA A 293 -3.82 -7.93 19.93
C ALA A 293 -4.81 -9.08 19.68
N ASN A 294 -4.32 -10.27 19.34
CA ASN A 294 -5.11 -11.48 19.07
C ASN A 294 -6.18 -11.31 17.98
N ALA A 295 -5.97 -10.40 17.03
CA ALA A 295 -6.87 -10.12 15.91
C ALA A 295 -6.14 -9.31 14.82
N ALA A 296 -6.65 -9.36 13.59
CA ALA A 296 -6.12 -8.57 12.48
C ALA A 296 -6.21 -7.08 12.75
N ALA A 297 -5.12 -6.35 12.48
CA ALA A 297 -5.11 -4.90 12.55
C ALA A 297 -5.84 -4.29 11.35
N VAL A 298 -5.57 -4.80 10.15
CA VAL A 298 -6.25 -4.37 8.92
C VAL A 298 -6.72 -5.59 8.15
N SER A 299 -8.01 -5.64 7.80
CA SER A 299 -8.59 -6.72 7.00
C SER A 299 -9.47 -6.17 5.88
N LEU A 300 -8.96 -6.23 4.65
CA LEU A 300 -9.63 -5.74 3.43
C LEU A 300 -9.92 -6.94 2.52
N THR A 301 -11.17 -7.37 2.49
CA THR A 301 -11.61 -8.52 1.69
C THR A 301 -12.46 -8.04 0.53
N ASN A 302 -12.09 -8.37 -0.71
CA ASN A 302 -12.78 -7.90 -1.92
C ASN A 302 -13.06 -6.39 -1.88
N SER A 303 -12.09 -5.64 -1.37
CA SER A 303 -12.20 -4.21 -1.10
C SER A 303 -11.02 -3.47 -1.70
N ASP A 304 -11.29 -2.29 -2.25
CA ASP A 304 -10.31 -1.54 -3.01
C ASP A 304 -10.40 -0.03 -2.74
N GLY A 305 -9.28 0.67 -2.88
CA GLY A 305 -9.17 2.07 -2.48
C GLY A 305 -7.74 2.54 -2.31
N THR A 306 -7.59 3.75 -1.78
CA THR A 306 -6.28 4.30 -1.42
C THR A 306 -6.11 4.19 0.09
N PHE A 307 -5.21 3.31 0.53
CA PHE A 307 -4.97 3.04 1.93
C PHE A 307 -3.61 3.60 2.35
N SER A 308 -3.60 4.65 3.16
CA SER A 308 -2.38 5.27 3.69
C SER A 308 -2.38 5.28 5.21
N PHE A 309 -1.50 4.48 5.80
CA PHE A 309 -1.31 4.35 7.22
C PHE A 309 0.02 4.95 7.66
N THR A 310 0.03 5.53 8.86
CA THR A 310 1.29 5.89 9.52
C THR A 310 1.95 4.65 10.13
N ALA A 311 1.17 3.81 10.83
CA ALA A 311 1.68 2.58 11.43
C ALA A 311 0.60 1.50 11.55
N ILE A 312 0.98 0.23 11.42
CA ILE A 312 0.09 -0.91 11.67
C ILE A 312 0.83 -1.90 12.57
N SER A 313 0.25 -2.21 13.73
CA SER A 313 0.78 -3.20 14.67
C SER A 313 -0.27 -4.26 15.01
N ALA A 314 0.15 -5.52 15.04
CA ALA A 314 -0.66 -6.67 15.41
C ALA A 314 0.19 -7.68 16.20
N ASN A 315 -0.33 -8.17 17.33
CA ASN A 315 0.35 -9.17 18.16
C ASN A 315 -0.58 -10.35 18.48
N GLY A 316 -0.33 -11.52 17.90
CA GLY A 316 -1.25 -12.67 17.92
C GLY A 316 -2.43 -12.56 16.95
N GLY A 317 -2.99 -13.71 16.56
CA GLY A 317 -4.05 -13.83 15.55
C GLY A 317 -3.57 -14.56 14.29
N THR A 318 -4.45 -14.77 13.31
CA THR A 318 -4.09 -15.50 12.08
C THR A 318 -3.19 -14.67 11.17
N ASN A 319 -3.60 -13.44 10.84
CA ASN A 319 -2.83 -12.51 10.01
C ASN A 319 -2.93 -11.11 10.63
N GLY A 320 -1.87 -10.30 10.54
CA GLY A 320 -1.88 -8.94 11.04
C GLY A 320 -2.49 -7.96 10.03
N ILE A 321 -2.14 -8.15 8.76
CA ILE A 321 -2.64 -7.37 7.63
C ILE A 321 -3.16 -8.33 6.56
N VAL A 322 -4.36 -8.07 6.07
CA VAL A 322 -4.96 -8.82 4.95
C VAL A 322 -5.44 -7.84 3.90
N TRP A 323 -4.98 -8.00 2.67
CA TRP A 323 -5.60 -7.43 1.48
C TRP A 323 -5.80 -8.52 0.44
N ASN A 324 -7.02 -9.07 0.41
CA ASN A 324 -7.36 -10.26 -0.34
C ASN A 324 -8.58 -10.00 -1.23
N ASN A 325 -8.33 -9.91 -2.54
CA ASN A 325 -9.37 -9.69 -3.54
C ASN A 325 -9.51 -10.90 -4.46
N THR A 326 -10.70 -11.12 -4.99
CA THR A 326 -10.95 -12.11 -6.05
C THR A 326 -10.47 -11.65 -7.44
N GLY A 327 -10.25 -10.34 -7.61
CA GLY A 327 -9.71 -9.73 -8.83
C GLY A 327 -8.63 -8.70 -8.52
N ALA A 328 -7.87 -8.29 -9.54
CA ALA A 328 -6.76 -7.35 -9.39
C ALA A 328 -7.21 -6.01 -8.80
N ALA A 329 -6.60 -5.61 -7.70
CA ALA A 329 -6.79 -4.29 -7.10
C ALA A 329 -6.29 -3.19 -8.05
N THR A 330 -7.00 -2.07 -8.05
CA THR A 330 -6.61 -0.84 -8.75
C THR A 330 -6.05 0.24 -7.81
N GLY A 331 -6.26 0.06 -6.51
CA GLY A 331 -5.84 0.97 -5.46
C GLY A 331 -4.37 0.89 -5.06
N SER A 332 -4.09 1.34 -3.85
CA SER A 332 -2.75 1.30 -3.25
C SER A 332 -2.80 1.08 -1.76
N PHE A 333 -1.75 0.48 -1.20
CA PHE A 333 -1.62 0.26 0.24
C PHE A 333 -0.24 0.70 0.70
N THR A 334 -0.20 1.73 1.54
CA THR A 334 1.05 2.33 2.02
C THR A 334 1.08 2.37 3.53
N VAL A 335 2.18 1.90 4.12
CA VAL A 335 2.58 2.16 5.50
C VAL A 335 3.84 3.02 5.46
N SER A 336 3.73 4.27 5.91
CA SER A 336 4.81 5.25 5.73
C SER A 336 5.86 5.25 6.84
N GLY A 337 5.46 4.98 8.08
CA GLY A 337 6.28 5.24 9.27
C GLY A 337 6.54 6.74 9.50
N THR A 338 7.38 7.04 10.49
CA THR A 338 7.76 8.41 10.91
C THR A 338 9.25 8.70 10.78
N GLY A 339 10.01 7.80 10.14
CA GLY A 339 11.44 8.00 9.85
C GLY A 339 12.40 7.37 10.86
N THR A 340 11.91 6.64 11.87
CA THR A 340 12.72 5.79 12.76
C THR A 340 12.45 4.30 12.50
N ALA A 341 13.38 3.40 12.85
CA ALA A 341 13.17 1.95 12.67
C ALA A 341 11.93 1.49 13.47
N GLY A 342 11.09 0.63 12.88
CA GLY A 342 9.86 0.14 13.50
C GLY A 342 8.71 1.17 13.57
N SER A 343 8.91 2.41 13.11
CA SER A 343 7.85 3.42 13.15
C SER A 343 6.65 3.14 12.23
N GLY A 344 6.79 2.24 11.26
CA GLY A 344 5.68 1.70 10.47
C GLY A 344 4.82 0.69 11.24
N GLY A 345 5.21 0.33 12.47
CA GLY A 345 4.52 -0.64 13.32
C GLY A 345 5.09 -2.06 13.23
N THR A 346 4.60 -2.91 14.13
CA THR A 346 5.10 -4.27 14.34
C THR A 346 4.00 -5.31 14.18
N VAL A 347 4.17 -6.22 13.23
CA VAL A 347 3.34 -7.43 13.07
C VAL A 347 4.10 -8.61 13.63
N GLN A 348 3.57 -9.27 14.66
CA GLN A 348 4.30 -10.32 15.36
C GLN A 348 3.46 -11.45 15.94
N ASN A 349 4.05 -12.63 16.07
CA ASN A 349 3.41 -13.81 16.67
C ASN A 349 2.10 -14.22 15.95
N MET A 350 2.03 -14.02 14.63
CA MET A 350 0.90 -14.48 13.83
C MET A 350 0.96 -16.01 13.67
N SER A 351 -0.20 -16.68 13.64
CA SER A 351 -0.26 -18.13 13.41
C SER A 351 -0.35 -18.52 11.94
N GLY A 352 -0.75 -17.60 11.06
CA GLY A 352 -0.60 -17.68 9.61
C GLY A 352 0.32 -16.55 9.13
N ALA A 353 0.34 -16.29 7.83
CA ALA A 353 1.21 -15.27 7.26
C ALA A 353 1.07 -13.90 7.98
N GLY A 354 2.18 -13.24 8.32
CA GLY A 354 2.17 -11.93 8.96
C GLY A 354 1.32 -10.92 8.19
N ILE A 355 1.61 -10.83 6.90
CA ILE A 355 0.90 -10.01 5.92
C ILE A 355 0.46 -10.92 4.77
N LEU A 356 -0.84 -10.93 4.47
CA LEU A 356 -1.41 -11.68 3.35
C LEU A 356 -1.88 -10.73 2.25
N LEU A 357 -1.29 -10.87 1.06
CA LEU A 357 -1.59 -10.08 -0.13
C LEU A 357 -2.06 -11.01 -1.25
N SER A 358 -3.26 -10.79 -1.77
CA SER A 358 -3.83 -11.60 -2.85
C SER A 358 -4.58 -10.71 -3.82
N ASN A 359 -4.13 -10.72 -5.08
CA ASN A 359 -4.56 -9.79 -6.12
C ASN A 359 -4.44 -8.31 -5.68
N ALA A 360 -3.42 -8.00 -4.89
CA ALA A 360 -3.13 -6.65 -4.39
C ALA A 360 -2.27 -5.85 -5.39
N SER A 361 -2.25 -4.53 -5.26
CA SER A 361 -1.42 -3.69 -6.12
C SER A 361 -0.83 -2.50 -5.37
N SER A 362 0.32 -2.00 -5.86
CA SER A 362 1.00 -0.81 -5.36
C SER A 362 1.18 -0.83 -3.82
N VAL A 363 1.69 -1.95 -3.30
CA VAL A 363 1.92 -2.12 -1.86
C VAL A 363 3.28 -1.52 -1.48
N SER A 364 3.33 -0.62 -0.51
CA SER A 364 4.56 -0.03 0.03
C SER A 364 4.58 -0.13 1.55
N LEU A 365 5.58 -0.86 2.07
CA LEU A 365 5.77 -1.10 3.50
C LEU A 365 7.11 -0.49 3.91
N ASN A 366 7.07 0.63 4.65
CA ASN A 366 8.25 1.33 5.10
C ASN A 366 8.39 1.28 6.62
N ARG A 367 9.62 1.02 7.11
CA ARG A 367 9.96 1.01 8.54
C ARG A 367 9.11 0.07 9.38
N MET A 368 8.65 -1.04 8.82
CA MET A 368 7.90 -2.06 9.54
C MET A 368 8.82 -3.10 10.18
N ILE A 369 8.31 -3.76 11.22
CA ILE A 369 8.90 -4.98 11.78
C ILE A 369 7.87 -6.11 11.63
N ILE A 370 8.25 -7.20 10.96
CA ILE A 370 7.43 -8.39 10.76
C ILE A 370 8.18 -9.58 11.32
N GLN A 371 7.73 -10.15 12.45
CA GLN A 371 8.56 -11.10 13.18
C GLN A 371 7.84 -12.23 13.90
N ASN A 372 8.57 -13.31 14.15
CA ASN A 372 8.14 -14.41 15.02
C ASN A 372 6.77 -15.01 14.61
N GLY A 373 6.41 -14.94 13.33
CA GLY A 373 5.23 -15.61 12.78
C GLY A 373 5.45 -17.12 12.67
N GLY A 374 4.40 -17.91 12.91
CA GLY A 374 4.41 -19.36 12.73
C GLY A 374 4.25 -19.82 11.27
N ASP A 375 4.23 -18.89 10.34
CA ASP A 375 4.09 -19.07 8.89
C ASP A 375 4.88 -17.90 8.22
N ASP A 376 4.71 -17.68 6.91
CA ASP A 376 5.41 -16.62 6.16
C ASP A 376 5.37 -15.24 6.85
N GLY A 377 6.44 -14.46 6.75
CA GLY A 377 6.38 -13.05 7.15
C GLY A 377 5.39 -12.27 6.27
N ILE A 378 5.59 -12.38 4.95
CA ILE A 378 4.73 -11.77 3.94
C ILE A 378 4.42 -12.83 2.87
N ARG A 379 3.14 -13.16 2.67
CA ARG A 379 2.67 -14.06 1.61
C ARG A 379 1.95 -13.26 0.54
N GLY A 380 2.36 -13.41 -0.71
CA GLY A 380 1.83 -12.70 -1.87
C GLY A 380 1.42 -13.62 -3.02
N SER A 381 0.21 -13.42 -3.54
CA SER A 381 -0.27 -14.03 -4.80
C SER A 381 -0.84 -12.95 -5.73
N ASN A 382 -0.44 -13.00 -7.00
CA ASN A 382 -0.85 -12.03 -8.03
C ASN A 382 -0.69 -10.56 -7.60
N VAL A 383 0.42 -10.22 -6.93
CA VAL A 383 0.69 -8.86 -6.49
C VAL A 383 1.31 -8.06 -7.64
N ALA A 384 0.71 -6.90 -7.97
CA ALA A 384 1.21 -6.01 -9.00
C ALA A 384 1.86 -4.76 -8.37
N GLY A 385 3.18 -4.75 -8.31
CA GLY A 385 3.95 -3.68 -7.65
C GLY A 385 4.05 -3.86 -6.14
N PHE A 386 5.30 -3.88 -5.65
CA PHE A 386 5.59 -4.07 -4.22
C PHE A 386 6.86 -3.30 -3.82
N SER A 387 6.87 -2.71 -2.64
CA SER A 387 8.05 -2.04 -2.07
C SER A 387 8.16 -2.38 -0.60
N LEU A 388 9.29 -2.98 -0.22
CA LEU A 388 9.72 -3.13 1.17
C LEU A 388 10.92 -2.23 1.39
N ALA A 389 10.76 -1.20 2.23
CA ALA A 389 11.79 -0.20 2.47
C ALA A 389 12.12 -0.10 3.96
N ASN A 390 13.41 -0.07 4.30
CA ASN A 390 13.90 0.16 5.66
C ASN A 390 13.22 -0.71 6.73
N SER A 391 12.80 -1.92 6.36
CA SER A 391 11.96 -2.78 7.20
C SER A 391 12.74 -4.00 7.65
N THR A 392 12.27 -4.65 8.71
CA THR A 392 12.84 -5.90 9.23
C THR A 392 11.81 -7.01 9.11
N VAL A 393 12.18 -8.11 8.49
CA VAL A 393 11.43 -9.36 8.47
C VAL A 393 12.28 -10.41 9.16
N SER A 394 11.88 -10.87 10.35
CA SER A 394 12.76 -11.69 11.19
C SER A 394 12.08 -12.87 11.89
N GLY A 395 12.64 -14.07 11.76
CA GLY A 395 12.18 -15.22 12.56
C GLY A 395 10.78 -15.71 12.18
N ASN A 396 10.42 -15.67 10.90
CA ASN A 396 9.10 -16.13 10.43
C ASN A 396 9.20 -17.54 9.83
N GLY A 397 8.14 -18.32 10.06
CA GLY A 397 8.03 -19.73 9.69
C GLY A 397 8.63 -20.69 10.73
N ASN A 398 8.16 -21.93 10.71
CA ASN A 398 8.67 -23.06 11.48
C ASN A 398 8.63 -24.42 10.71
N TYR A 399 8.18 -24.44 9.45
CA TYR A 399 8.19 -25.60 8.56
C TYR A 399 8.79 -25.29 7.17
N VAL A 400 8.86 -26.32 6.32
CA VAL A 400 9.21 -26.19 4.89
C VAL A 400 8.14 -25.41 4.14
N ASN A 401 8.52 -24.67 3.09
CA ASN A 401 7.66 -23.73 2.36
C ASN A 401 7.13 -22.55 3.19
N GLU A 402 7.82 -22.20 4.28
CA GLU A 402 7.54 -21.00 5.06
C GLU A 402 8.78 -20.10 5.06
N ARG A 403 8.60 -18.84 4.69
CA ARG A 403 9.66 -17.95 4.24
C ARG A 403 9.55 -16.57 4.89
N GLY A 404 10.58 -15.75 4.71
CA GLY A 404 10.48 -14.33 5.10
C GLY A 404 9.45 -13.62 4.22
N LEU A 405 9.71 -13.63 2.91
CA LEU A 405 8.78 -13.17 1.87
C LEU A 405 8.53 -14.33 0.91
N ASP A 406 7.27 -14.71 0.75
CA ASP A 406 6.84 -15.74 -0.20
C ASP A 406 5.88 -15.16 -1.25
N PHE A 407 6.38 -14.98 -2.46
CA PHE A 407 5.58 -14.52 -3.59
C PHE A 407 5.41 -15.63 -4.63
N GLY A 408 4.28 -16.33 -4.57
CA GLY A 408 3.86 -17.35 -5.55
C GLY A 408 4.26 -18.78 -5.17
N SER A 409 3.84 -19.77 -5.96
CA SER A 409 4.09 -21.19 -5.64
C SER A 409 4.17 -22.02 -6.90
N ARG A 410 5.28 -22.74 -7.12
CA ARG A 410 5.42 -23.70 -8.23
C ARG A 410 4.37 -24.80 -8.18
N ALA A 411 4.15 -25.37 -6.99
CA ALA A 411 3.22 -26.47 -6.77
C ALA A 411 1.79 -26.11 -7.22
N ASP A 412 1.37 -24.87 -6.97
CA ASP A 412 0.00 -24.42 -7.23
C ASP A 412 -0.16 -23.63 -8.53
N ASN A 413 0.93 -23.53 -9.32
CA ASN A 413 1.00 -22.69 -10.50
C ASN A 413 0.63 -21.21 -10.28
N ILE A 414 0.95 -20.65 -9.10
CA ILE A 414 0.63 -19.26 -8.73
C ILE A 414 1.78 -18.33 -9.12
N THR A 415 1.46 -17.26 -9.86
CA THR A 415 2.33 -16.09 -10.04
C THR A 415 2.27 -15.24 -8.78
N GLY A 416 3.42 -14.92 -8.20
CA GLY A 416 3.51 -14.14 -6.97
C GLY A 416 3.52 -12.65 -7.19
N LEU A 417 4.45 -12.17 -8.01
CA LEU A 417 4.78 -10.75 -8.12
C LEU A 417 5.01 -10.33 -9.56
N THR A 418 4.42 -9.22 -9.96
CA THR A 418 4.53 -8.61 -11.30
C THR A 418 4.72 -7.10 -11.20
N GLY A 419 5.04 -6.44 -12.32
CA GLY A 419 5.25 -5.00 -12.36
C GLY A 419 6.61 -4.59 -11.79
N THR A 420 6.69 -3.46 -11.10
CA THR A 420 7.94 -2.98 -10.47
C THR A 420 7.97 -3.34 -8.99
N ALA A 421 9.00 -4.05 -8.57
CA ALA A 421 9.19 -4.46 -7.18
C ALA A 421 10.52 -3.95 -6.61
N THR A 422 10.52 -3.57 -5.34
CA THR A 422 11.72 -3.11 -4.65
C THR A 422 11.87 -3.72 -3.26
N ILE A 423 13.10 -4.08 -2.90
CA ILE A 423 13.53 -4.37 -1.52
C ILE A 423 14.74 -3.47 -1.25
N ASN A 424 14.57 -2.45 -0.42
CA ASN A 424 15.60 -1.43 -0.24
C ASN A 424 15.88 -1.19 1.24
N GLY A 425 17.16 -1.18 1.64
CA GLY A 425 17.57 -0.88 3.01
C GLY A 425 16.95 -1.82 4.06
N SER A 426 16.52 -3.01 3.67
CA SER A 426 15.72 -3.90 4.53
C SER A 426 16.53 -5.08 5.02
N THR A 427 16.15 -5.63 6.17
CA THR A 427 16.78 -6.82 6.77
C THR A 427 15.79 -7.97 6.75
N ILE A 428 16.17 -9.08 6.14
CA ILE A 428 15.41 -10.34 6.10
C ILE A 428 16.28 -11.40 6.75
N THR A 429 15.89 -11.90 7.92
CA THR A 429 16.76 -12.81 8.70
C THR A 429 16.00 -13.88 9.46
N GLY A 430 16.61 -15.04 9.70
CA GLY A 430 15.98 -16.03 10.58
C GLY A 430 14.74 -16.71 10.01
N SER A 431 14.50 -16.61 8.69
CA SER A 431 13.37 -17.30 8.05
C SER A 431 13.52 -18.82 8.15
N ALA A 432 12.40 -19.55 8.20
CA ALA A 432 12.41 -21.01 8.25
C ALA A 432 13.10 -21.62 7.02
N GLU A 433 12.58 -21.40 5.82
CA GLU A 433 13.17 -21.94 4.58
C GLU A 433 14.00 -20.88 3.84
N ASP A 434 13.39 -20.15 2.91
CA ASP A 434 14.06 -19.09 2.16
C ASP A 434 13.91 -17.73 2.86
N GLY A 435 14.89 -16.85 2.70
CA GLY A 435 14.74 -15.44 3.05
C GLY A 435 13.62 -14.81 2.22
N VAL A 436 13.78 -14.88 0.90
CA VAL A 436 12.80 -14.38 -0.09
C VAL A 436 12.68 -15.38 -1.23
N MET A 437 11.45 -15.78 -1.57
CA MET A 437 11.14 -16.49 -2.81
C MET A 437 10.20 -15.64 -3.67
N VAL A 438 10.56 -15.44 -4.93
CA VAL A 438 9.71 -14.75 -5.91
C VAL A 438 9.52 -15.63 -7.13
N ARG A 439 8.27 -15.96 -7.42
CA ARG A 439 7.87 -16.68 -8.63
C ARG A 439 7.03 -15.82 -9.54
N ILE A 440 7.32 -15.93 -10.83
CA ILE A 440 6.48 -15.40 -11.89
C ILE A 440 6.35 -16.43 -13.01
N GLY A 441 5.11 -16.77 -13.38
CA GLY A 441 4.83 -17.75 -14.43
C GLY A 441 4.37 -17.12 -15.76
N SER A 442 4.03 -15.84 -15.78
CA SER A 442 3.65 -15.08 -16.97
C SER A 442 3.71 -13.58 -16.69
N GLY A 443 3.69 -12.75 -17.75
CA GLY A 443 3.78 -11.30 -17.61
C GLY A 443 5.21 -10.80 -17.45
N SER A 444 5.40 -9.70 -16.71
CA SER A 444 6.71 -9.11 -16.50
C SER A 444 6.95 -8.65 -15.06
N LEU A 445 8.22 -8.71 -14.64
CA LEU A 445 8.69 -8.23 -13.35
C LEU A 445 10.00 -7.47 -13.52
N SER A 446 10.10 -6.31 -12.89
CA SER A 446 11.35 -5.58 -12.66
C SER A 446 11.61 -5.50 -11.16
N LEU A 447 12.42 -6.42 -10.63
CA LEU A 447 12.81 -6.49 -9.22
C LEU A 447 14.15 -5.79 -8.99
N THR A 448 14.17 -4.82 -8.08
CA THR A 448 15.40 -4.16 -7.63
C THR A 448 15.60 -4.40 -6.13
N VAL A 449 16.77 -4.91 -5.75
CA VAL A 449 17.17 -5.17 -4.38
C VAL A 449 18.45 -4.38 -4.09
N THR A 450 18.40 -3.43 -3.16
CA THR A 450 19.52 -2.53 -2.87
C THR A 450 19.75 -2.37 -1.37
N GLY A 451 21.02 -2.29 -0.95
CA GLY A 451 21.35 -1.93 0.43
C GLY A 451 20.73 -2.84 1.50
N SER A 452 20.40 -4.08 1.14
CA SER A 452 19.59 -4.97 1.98
C SER A 452 20.42 -6.12 2.55
N THR A 453 19.94 -6.71 3.63
CA THR A 453 20.61 -7.82 4.33
C THR A 453 19.73 -9.06 4.30
N PHE A 454 20.30 -10.19 3.90
CA PHE A 454 19.68 -11.51 3.94
C PHE A 454 20.55 -12.41 4.81
N SER A 455 19.99 -12.97 5.88
CA SER A 455 20.82 -13.79 6.78
C SER A 455 20.13 -14.93 7.50
N SER A 456 20.92 -15.95 7.87
CA SER A 456 20.60 -16.90 8.93
C SER A 456 19.29 -17.65 8.72
N THR A 457 19.11 -18.33 7.58
CA THR A 457 17.98 -19.26 7.43
C THR A 457 18.09 -20.43 8.43
N SER A 458 16.98 -21.11 8.72
CA SER A 458 16.91 -22.16 9.74
C SER A 458 17.93 -23.26 9.51
N SER A 459 18.52 -23.77 10.59
CA SER A 459 19.38 -24.96 10.52
C SER A 459 18.61 -26.24 10.20
N ALA A 460 17.30 -26.29 10.46
CA ALA A 460 16.48 -27.49 10.29
C ALA A 460 15.92 -27.63 8.87
N VAL A 461 15.38 -26.54 8.33
CA VAL A 461 14.64 -26.53 7.04
C VAL A 461 15.10 -25.40 6.11
N GLY A 462 16.14 -24.65 6.48
CA GLY A 462 16.62 -23.50 5.72
C GLY A 462 17.10 -23.86 4.32
N ASN A 463 16.95 -22.88 3.44
CA ASN A 463 17.40 -22.90 2.06
C ASN A 463 17.98 -21.52 1.69
N ASP A 464 17.51 -20.87 0.63
CA ASP A 464 18.22 -19.78 -0.02
C ASP A 464 18.01 -18.41 0.66
N GLY A 465 18.92 -17.47 0.42
CA GLY A 465 18.73 -16.07 0.81
C GLY A 465 17.68 -15.37 -0.06
N LEU A 466 17.91 -15.39 -1.37
CA LEU A 466 17.00 -14.84 -2.38
C LEU A 466 16.88 -15.81 -3.57
N LEU A 467 15.70 -16.38 -3.75
CA LEU A 467 15.33 -17.29 -4.82
C LEU A 467 14.36 -16.61 -5.80
N VAL A 468 14.73 -16.57 -7.08
CA VAL A 468 13.87 -16.05 -8.16
C VAL A 468 13.57 -17.15 -9.18
N LEU A 469 12.27 -17.42 -9.38
CA LEU A 469 11.73 -18.42 -10.28
C LEU A 469 11.02 -17.72 -11.47
N ALA A 470 11.70 -17.61 -12.61
CA ALA A 470 11.16 -17.02 -13.84
C ALA A 470 10.68 -18.12 -14.80
N ASP A 471 9.46 -18.61 -14.58
CA ASP A 471 8.94 -19.80 -15.25
C ASP A 471 8.10 -19.47 -16.50
N ASN A 472 7.95 -20.45 -17.39
CA ASN A 472 7.09 -20.39 -18.58
C ASN A 472 7.39 -19.13 -19.43
N SER A 473 6.38 -18.31 -19.71
CA SER A 473 6.49 -17.16 -20.62
C SER A 473 6.87 -15.84 -19.93
N ALA A 474 7.26 -15.87 -18.65
CA ALA A 474 7.56 -14.65 -17.89
C ALA A 474 8.83 -13.94 -18.36
N ASN A 475 8.81 -12.60 -18.40
CA ASN A 475 9.98 -11.77 -18.68
C ASN A 475 10.43 -11.06 -17.40
N VAL A 476 11.64 -11.33 -16.92
CA VAL A 476 12.10 -10.85 -15.61
C VAL A 476 13.38 -10.05 -15.71
N THR A 477 13.39 -8.87 -15.12
CA THR A 477 14.60 -8.11 -14.82
C THR A 477 14.85 -8.16 -13.31
N VAL A 478 16.02 -8.62 -12.89
CA VAL A 478 16.45 -8.64 -11.48
C VAL A 478 17.75 -7.85 -11.36
N ASN A 479 17.77 -6.84 -10.49
CA ASN A 479 18.98 -6.11 -10.14
C ASN A 479 19.20 -6.21 -8.63
N VAL A 480 20.28 -6.86 -8.21
CA VAL A 480 20.68 -6.97 -6.80
C VAL A 480 22.04 -6.30 -6.62
N SER A 481 22.08 -5.25 -5.81
CA SER A 481 23.34 -4.55 -5.53
C SER A 481 23.47 -4.03 -4.11
N GLU A 482 24.71 -3.74 -3.72
CA GLU A 482 25.06 -3.14 -2.43
C GLU A 482 24.47 -3.90 -1.22
N SER A 483 24.20 -5.19 -1.39
CA SER A 483 23.50 -6.01 -0.41
C SER A 483 24.44 -7.02 0.25
N THR A 484 24.06 -7.47 1.45
CA THR A 484 24.82 -8.44 2.23
C THR A 484 24.04 -9.73 2.35
N PHE A 485 24.71 -10.86 2.10
CA PHE A 485 24.17 -12.20 2.28
C PHE A 485 25.07 -12.98 3.22
N SER A 486 24.51 -13.64 4.22
CA SER A 486 25.30 -14.45 5.14
C SER A 486 24.55 -15.62 5.77
N SER A 487 25.25 -16.73 5.97
CA SER A 487 24.73 -17.85 6.77
C SER A 487 23.39 -18.41 6.28
N HIS A 488 23.23 -18.60 4.97
CA HIS A 488 22.12 -19.36 4.39
C HIS A 488 22.50 -20.85 4.32
N ARG A 489 21.53 -21.74 4.52
CA ARG A 489 21.77 -23.19 4.39
C ARG A 489 21.84 -23.63 2.93
N GLY A 490 21.05 -22.99 2.06
CA GLY A 490 21.12 -23.05 0.60
C GLY A 490 21.93 -21.89 0.02
N ASP A 491 21.68 -21.56 -1.25
CA ASP A 491 22.42 -20.53 -1.98
C ASP A 491 22.16 -19.13 -1.40
N HIS A 492 23.14 -18.23 -1.47
CA HIS A 492 22.86 -16.84 -1.11
C HIS A 492 21.92 -16.19 -2.12
N PHE A 493 22.14 -16.45 -3.40
CA PHE A 493 21.27 -16.02 -4.48
C PHE A 493 21.09 -17.13 -5.49
N GLN A 494 19.83 -17.40 -5.85
CA GLN A 494 19.49 -18.31 -6.91
C GLN A 494 18.53 -17.67 -7.93
N PHE A 495 18.85 -17.84 -9.21
CA PHE A 495 17.93 -17.57 -10.32
C PHE A 495 17.74 -18.82 -11.17
N THR A 496 16.48 -19.22 -11.38
CA THR A 496 16.16 -20.40 -12.18
C THR A 496 14.90 -20.21 -13.01
N THR A 497 14.80 -20.97 -14.10
CA THR A 497 13.63 -21.08 -14.97
C THR A 497 13.30 -22.56 -15.16
N ASN A 498 12.03 -22.88 -15.37
CA ASN A 498 11.62 -24.27 -15.64
C ASN A 498 11.95 -24.73 -17.08
N THR A 499 11.75 -26.02 -17.34
CA THR A 499 12.07 -26.66 -18.64
C THR A 499 11.17 -26.21 -19.80
N THR A 500 10.06 -25.54 -19.52
CA THR A 500 9.14 -24.97 -20.51
C THR A 500 9.30 -23.46 -20.67
N ALA A 501 10.31 -22.87 -20.05
CA ALA A 501 10.50 -21.42 -20.08
C ALA A 501 10.85 -20.91 -21.49
N THR A 502 10.20 -19.84 -21.91
CA THR A 502 10.37 -19.18 -23.22
C THR A 502 10.65 -17.68 -23.10
N GLY A 503 10.59 -17.13 -21.88
CA GLY A 503 10.77 -15.70 -21.63
C GLY A 503 12.19 -15.17 -21.85
N THR A 504 12.30 -13.84 -21.84
CA THR A 504 13.58 -13.12 -21.88
C THR A 504 13.86 -12.48 -20.53
N ASN A 505 14.99 -12.84 -19.94
CA ASN A 505 15.38 -12.45 -18.59
C ASN A 505 16.69 -11.68 -18.57
N THR A 506 16.80 -10.70 -17.67
CA THR A 506 18.04 -9.96 -17.38
C THR A 506 18.30 -10.01 -15.88
N VAL A 507 19.48 -10.48 -15.47
CA VAL A 507 19.88 -10.63 -14.07
C VAL A 507 21.20 -9.91 -13.87
N THR A 508 21.22 -8.92 -12.99
CA THR A 508 22.43 -8.22 -12.55
C THR A 508 22.60 -8.46 -11.07
N PHE A 509 23.72 -9.05 -10.68
CA PHE A 509 24.08 -9.29 -9.29
C PHE A 509 25.47 -8.69 -9.06
N SER A 510 25.54 -7.48 -8.50
CA SER A 510 26.79 -6.74 -8.44
C SER A 510 27.04 -5.97 -7.14
N HIS A 511 28.30 -5.74 -6.78
CA HIS A 511 28.65 -4.96 -5.59
C HIS A 511 28.08 -5.52 -4.28
N ASN A 512 27.85 -6.83 -4.20
CA ASN A 512 27.33 -7.49 -3.00
C ASN A 512 28.45 -8.13 -2.17
N THR A 513 28.20 -8.29 -0.87
CA THR A 513 29.06 -9.03 0.05
C THR A 513 28.40 -10.34 0.46
N LEU A 514 29.07 -11.45 0.20
CA LEU A 514 28.57 -12.81 0.43
C LEU A 514 29.51 -13.51 1.42
N THR A 515 28.96 -13.90 2.57
CA THR A 515 29.72 -14.56 3.64
C THR A 515 29.04 -15.86 4.07
N GLY A 516 29.48 -16.96 3.48
CA GLY A 516 29.17 -18.29 4.00
C GLY A 516 30.05 -18.62 5.22
N ASP A 517 29.78 -19.76 5.84
CA ASP A 517 30.47 -20.17 7.08
C ASP A 517 31.41 -21.38 6.90
N ARG A 518 31.64 -21.83 5.66
CA ARG A 518 32.42 -23.04 5.30
C ARG A 518 31.88 -24.33 5.92
N GLY A 519 30.57 -24.39 6.16
CA GLY A 519 29.87 -25.50 6.80
C GLY A 519 29.90 -25.50 8.32
N THR A 520 30.56 -24.55 8.99
CA THR A 520 30.85 -24.68 10.43
C THR A 520 29.67 -24.40 11.37
N THR A 521 28.75 -23.49 11.04
CA THR A 521 27.61 -23.11 11.92
C THR A 521 26.55 -24.21 11.97
N TYR A 522 26.41 -24.99 10.90
CA TYR A 522 25.42 -26.07 10.79
C TYR A 522 26.04 -27.47 10.77
N GLY A 523 27.16 -27.66 11.46
CA GLY A 523 27.75 -29.00 11.67
C GLY A 523 28.26 -29.70 10.41
N GLY A 524 28.63 -28.95 9.38
CA GLY A 524 29.12 -29.44 8.09
C GLY A 524 28.04 -29.63 7.02
N TYR A 525 26.77 -29.32 7.34
CA TYR A 525 25.61 -29.56 6.47
C TYR A 525 25.06 -28.31 5.76
N MET A 526 25.77 -27.19 5.73
CA MET A 526 25.48 -26.17 4.72
C MET A 526 25.71 -26.80 3.34
N LEU A 527 24.70 -26.76 2.49
CA LEU A 527 24.77 -27.34 1.14
C LEU A 527 24.87 -26.27 0.05
N GLY A 528 24.61 -25.00 0.41
CA GLY A 528 24.56 -23.89 -0.52
C GLY A 528 25.91 -23.41 -1.06
N GLY A 529 25.87 -22.90 -2.29
CA GLY A 529 26.90 -22.09 -2.91
C GLY A 529 26.71 -20.60 -2.62
N GLY A 530 27.50 -19.77 -3.31
CA GLY A 530 27.30 -18.32 -3.28
C GLY A 530 26.16 -17.93 -4.21
N ILE A 531 26.45 -17.93 -5.51
CA ILE A 531 25.56 -17.47 -6.57
C ILE A 531 25.27 -18.64 -7.50
N THR A 532 24.01 -19.06 -7.62
CA THR A 532 23.58 -20.11 -8.55
C THR A 532 22.64 -19.54 -9.62
N VAL A 533 22.94 -19.80 -10.88
CA VAL A 533 22.08 -19.45 -12.01
C VAL A 533 21.91 -20.65 -12.92
N ASN A 534 20.70 -21.20 -12.96
CA ASN A 534 20.38 -22.44 -13.65
C ASN A 534 19.09 -22.33 -14.47
N PRO A 535 19.12 -21.59 -15.59
CA PRO A 535 17.97 -21.50 -16.50
C PRO A 535 17.79 -22.80 -17.29
N GLY A 536 16.54 -23.21 -17.45
CA GLY A 536 16.08 -24.24 -18.39
C GLY A 536 15.20 -23.66 -19.50
N GLY A 537 14.71 -24.55 -20.37
CA GLY A 537 13.81 -24.19 -21.47
C GLY A 537 14.52 -23.55 -22.67
N SER A 538 13.74 -22.91 -23.53
CA SER A 538 14.20 -22.27 -24.78
C SER A 538 14.27 -20.74 -24.71
N GLY A 539 14.05 -20.17 -23.53
CA GLY A 539 14.18 -18.73 -23.27
C GLY A 539 15.62 -18.22 -23.32
N THR A 540 15.76 -16.90 -23.21
CA THR A 540 17.06 -16.22 -23.15
C THR A 540 17.26 -15.60 -21.77
N THR A 541 18.40 -15.87 -21.13
CA THR A 541 18.81 -15.21 -19.88
C THR A 541 20.11 -14.46 -20.11
N THR A 542 20.10 -13.15 -19.88
CA THR A 542 21.31 -12.30 -19.83
C THR A 542 21.69 -12.11 -18.37
N LEU A 543 22.93 -12.43 -18.02
CA LEU A 543 23.45 -12.43 -16.66
C LEU A 543 24.70 -11.56 -16.57
N THR A 544 24.75 -10.70 -15.56
CA THR A 544 25.96 -10.01 -15.12
C THR A 544 26.19 -10.29 -13.65
N VAL A 545 27.32 -10.92 -13.32
CA VAL A 545 27.80 -11.11 -11.95
C VAL A 545 29.12 -10.36 -11.83
N SER A 546 29.10 -9.18 -11.19
CA SER A 546 30.30 -8.34 -11.13
C SER A 546 30.59 -7.69 -9.79
N ASP A 547 31.87 -7.46 -9.51
CA ASP A 547 32.29 -6.64 -8.37
C ASP A 547 31.76 -7.15 -7.01
N ASN A 548 31.47 -8.45 -6.90
CA ASN A 548 31.03 -9.07 -5.65
C ASN A 548 32.24 -9.53 -4.83
N ASN A 549 32.11 -9.46 -3.51
CA ASN A 549 33.07 -10.01 -2.56
C ASN A 549 32.49 -11.26 -1.90
N ILE A 550 33.03 -12.43 -2.23
CA ILE A 550 32.50 -13.73 -1.85
C ILE A 550 33.52 -14.46 -0.99
N SER A 551 33.09 -14.93 0.17
CA SER A 551 33.91 -15.80 1.02
C SER A 551 33.07 -16.84 1.75
N GLY A 552 33.70 -17.96 2.08
CA GLY A 552 33.13 -19.02 2.89
C GLY A 552 32.05 -19.86 2.23
N ALA A 553 31.99 -19.90 0.90
CA ALA A 553 31.07 -20.78 0.18
C ALA A 553 31.39 -22.26 0.48
N VAL A 554 30.36 -23.11 0.51
CA VAL A 554 30.55 -24.56 0.71
C VAL A 554 30.63 -25.27 -0.63
N ASP A 555 29.61 -25.15 -1.49
CA ASP A 555 29.70 -25.50 -2.91
C ASP A 555 30.42 -24.36 -3.68
N SER A 556 30.26 -24.31 -5.00
CA SER A 556 30.96 -23.38 -5.87
C SER A 556 30.54 -21.95 -5.56
N ALA A 557 31.50 -21.03 -5.48
CA ALA A 557 31.20 -19.64 -5.11
C ALA A 557 30.30 -18.96 -6.15
N ILE A 558 30.53 -19.24 -7.43
CA ILE A 558 29.64 -18.88 -8.54
C ILE A 558 29.40 -20.13 -9.39
N ARG A 559 28.14 -20.54 -9.53
CA ARG A 559 27.70 -21.68 -10.32
C ARG A 559 26.72 -21.26 -11.40
N LEU A 560 27.12 -21.39 -12.65
CA LEU A 560 26.24 -21.29 -13.81
C LEU A 560 25.98 -22.69 -14.33
N ASN A 561 24.77 -23.20 -14.18
CA ASN A 561 24.39 -24.55 -14.62
C ASN A 561 23.13 -24.51 -15.49
N PRO A 562 23.22 -23.98 -16.73
CA PRO A 562 22.11 -24.02 -17.66
C PRO A 562 21.82 -25.45 -18.13
N GLY A 563 20.53 -25.82 -18.09
CA GLY A 563 19.96 -27.05 -18.64
C GLY A 563 18.99 -26.72 -19.77
N LEU A 564 19.51 -26.07 -20.80
CA LEU A 564 18.70 -25.41 -21.83
C LEU A 564 18.23 -26.42 -22.90
N ALA A 565 17.02 -26.20 -23.40
CA ALA A 565 16.51 -26.86 -24.59
C ALA A 565 17.11 -26.22 -25.86
N ALA A 566 16.93 -26.87 -27.01
CA ALA A 566 17.33 -26.31 -28.30
C ALA A 566 16.71 -24.92 -28.51
N GLY A 567 17.54 -23.95 -28.88
CA GLY A 567 17.16 -22.53 -29.01
C GLY A 567 17.28 -21.69 -27.73
N GLY A 568 17.43 -22.32 -26.56
CA GLY A 568 17.69 -21.61 -25.31
C GLY A 568 19.10 -21.01 -25.25
N LEU A 569 19.23 -19.86 -24.58
CA LEU A 569 20.46 -19.08 -24.55
C LEU A 569 20.77 -18.47 -23.18
N LEU A 570 21.96 -18.73 -22.65
CA LEU A 570 22.55 -17.99 -21.53
C LEU A 570 23.66 -17.08 -22.04
N LYS A 571 23.55 -15.77 -21.79
CA LYS A 571 24.57 -14.74 -22.04
C LYS A 571 25.13 -14.26 -20.71
N ALA A 572 26.30 -14.73 -20.30
CA ALA A 572 26.84 -14.49 -18.96
C ALA A 572 28.14 -13.66 -18.99
N THR A 573 28.16 -12.56 -18.24
CA THR A 573 29.40 -11.84 -17.90
C THR A 573 29.68 -12.03 -16.42
N VAL A 574 30.82 -12.63 -16.08
CA VAL A 574 31.31 -12.83 -14.71
C VAL A 574 32.62 -12.08 -14.57
N SER A 575 32.62 -10.92 -13.91
CA SER A 575 33.78 -10.03 -13.95
C SER A 575 34.11 -9.34 -12.64
N SER A 576 35.39 -9.09 -12.38
CA SER A 576 35.84 -8.29 -11.22
C SER A 576 35.38 -8.82 -9.85
N ASN A 577 34.93 -10.07 -9.75
CA ASN A 577 34.55 -10.66 -8.47
C ASN A 577 35.80 -11.04 -7.68
N THR A 578 35.75 -10.87 -6.36
CA THR A 578 36.75 -11.36 -5.42
C THR A 578 36.19 -12.57 -4.68
N ILE A 579 36.77 -13.74 -4.91
CA ILE A 579 36.39 -15.02 -4.28
C ILE A 579 37.54 -15.48 -3.40
N GLY A 580 37.26 -15.61 -2.11
CA GLY A 580 38.23 -16.05 -1.11
C GLY A 580 39.29 -15.01 -0.74
N LYS A 581 40.00 -15.29 0.35
CA LYS A 581 41.08 -14.46 0.88
C LYS A 581 42.40 -15.19 0.72
N ALA A 582 43.47 -14.47 0.43
CA ALA A 582 44.81 -15.05 0.54
C ALA A 582 45.02 -15.59 1.96
N ASP A 583 45.71 -16.72 2.07
CA ASP A 583 46.13 -17.34 3.35
C ASP A 583 45.03 -17.81 4.31
N VAL A 584 43.75 -17.73 3.93
CA VAL A 584 42.65 -18.34 4.68
C VAL A 584 42.17 -19.59 3.95
N ALA A 585 42.60 -20.75 4.43
CA ALA A 585 42.23 -22.05 3.85
C ALA A 585 40.71 -22.15 3.60
N ASP A 586 40.36 -22.62 2.41
CA ASP A 586 38.98 -22.90 1.98
C ASP A 586 38.03 -21.70 2.02
N SER A 587 38.57 -20.48 2.03
CA SER A 587 37.77 -19.25 2.11
C SER A 587 37.08 -18.88 0.81
N GLY A 588 37.46 -19.45 -0.34
CA GLY A 588 36.75 -19.25 -1.60
C GLY A 588 35.59 -20.23 -1.77
N SER A 589 35.90 -21.52 -1.66
CA SER A 589 34.93 -22.62 -1.65
C SER A 589 35.54 -23.82 -0.95
N SER A 590 34.85 -24.40 0.04
CA SER A 590 35.40 -25.48 0.87
C SER A 590 35.19 -26.89 0.34
N GLN A 591 34.27 -27.11 -0.62
CA GLN A 591 34.00 -28.44 -1.18
C GLN A 591 33.98 -28.48 -2.71
N ALA A 592 34.01 -27.33 -3.39
CA ALA A 592 33.90 -27.27 -4.84
C ALA A 592 34.81 -26.20 -5.48
N ASN A 593 34.28 -25.45 -6.44
CA ASN A 593 35.05 -24.60 -7.35
C ASN A 593 34.96 -23.12 -6.96
N GLY A 594 35.85 -22.29 -7.49
CA GLY A 594 35.64 -20.85 -7.43
C GLY A 594 34.48 -20.43 -8.35
N ILE A 595 34.68 -20.54 -9.65
CA ILE A 595 33.69 -20.26 -10.68
C ILE A 595 33.45 -21.53 -11.50
N TYR A 596 32.21 -21.98 -11.59
CA TYR A 596 31.83 -23.17 -12.34
C TYR A 596 30.77 -22.84 -13.39
N ILE A 597 31.09 -23.07 -14.66
CA ILE A 597 30.16 -22.94 -15.78
C ILE A 597 29.95 -24.31 -16.39
N TRP A 598 28.85 -24.95 -16.05
CA TRP A 598 28.46 -26.28 -16.51
C TRP A 598 27.27 -26.19 -17.46
N THR A 599 27.54 -26.29 -18.76
CA THR A 599 26.49 -26.27 -19.78
C THR A 599 26.02 -27.69 -20.08
N THR A 600 24.72 -27.94 -19.90
CA THR A 600 24.04 -29.21 -20.23
C THR A 600 22.89 -29.00 -21.21
N GLY A 601 22.31 -30.09 -21.71
CA GLY A 601 21.16 -30.04 -22.62
C GLY A 601 21.56 -29.78 -24.07
N SER A 602 20.75 -29.00 -24.79
CA SER A 602 20.91 -28.73 -26.23
C SER A 602 20.91 -27.24 -26.60
N GLY A 603 20.91 -26.35 -25.60
CA GLY A 603 20.99 -24.91 -25.80
C GLY A 603 22.42 -24.37 -25.91
N THR A 604 22.54 -23.04 -25.83
CA THR A 604 23.82 -22.32 -25.96
C THR A 604 24.15 -21.50 -24.72
N THR A 605 25.42 -21.53 -24.30
CA THR A 605 25.98 -20.62 -23.30
C THR A 605 27.09 -19.78 -23.94
N ASN A 606 26.94 -18.45 -23.91
CA ASN A 606 28.02 -17.51 -24.21
C ASN A 606 28.47 -16.86 -22.91
N ALA A 607 29.72 -17.07 -22.53
CA ALA A 607 30.27 -16.61 -21.27
C ALA A 607 31.55 -15.78 -21.46
N ARG A 608 31.63 -14.67 -20.72
CA ARG A 608 32.84 -13.89 -20.54
C ARG A 608 33.21 -13.91 -19.06
N VAL A 609 34.38 -14.43 -18.73
CA VAL A 609 34.92 -14.52 -17.37
C VAL A 609 36.20 -13.72 -17.31
N ASN A 610 36.16 -12.50 -16.76
CA ASN A 610 37.33 -11.61 -16.81
C ASN A 610 37.60 -10.79 -15.56
N GLY A 611 38.87 -10.60 -15.23
CA GLY A 611 39.27 -9.73 -14.12
C GLY A 611 38.88 -10.26 -12.74
N ASN A 612 38.47 -11.52 -12.60
CA ASN A 612 38.12 -12.10 -11.31
C ASN A 612 39.39 -12.48 -10.53
N THR A 613 39.29 -12.40 -9.21
CA THR A 613 40.31 -12.89 -8.28
C THR A 613 39.74 -14.09 -7.53
N VAL A 614 40.34 -15.27 -7.68
CA VAL A 614 39.84 -16.53 -7.14
C VAL A 614 40.93 -17.22 -6.33
N ARG A 615 40.69 -17.43 -5.04
CA ARG A 615 41.63 -18.06 -4.12
C ARG A 615 40.95 -19.11 -3.24
N GLN A 616 41.73 -20.04 -2.71
CA GLN A 616 41.32 -20.94 -1.62
C GLN A 616 40.05 -21.73 -1.95
N TYR A 617 40.08 -22.42 -3.09
CA TYR A 617 39.03 -23.32 -3.58
C TYR A 617 39.45 -24.78 -3.41
N ALA A 618 38.48 -25.66 -3.19
CA ALA A 618 38.73 -27.08 -2.94
C ALA A 618 39.12 -27.86 -4.20
N ASN A 619 38.46 -27.63 -5.34
CA ASN A 619 38.64 -28.41 -6.57
C ASN A 619 39.29 -27.60 -7.69
N VAL A 620 38.54 -26.77 -8.42
CA VAL A 620 39.05 -25.99 -9.56
C VAL A 620 38.80 -24.50 -9.34
N GLY A 621 39.73 -23.65 -9.74
CA GLY A 621 39.56 -22.20 -9.62
C GLY A 621 38.44 -21.69 -10.54
N ILE A 622 38.62 -21.86 -11.85
CA ILE A 622 37.62 -21.58 -12.89
C ILE A 622 37.44 -22.82 -13.74
N TYR A 623 36.24 -23.39 -13.72
CA TYR A 623 35.90 -24.62 -14.42
C TYR A 623 34.82 -24.38 -15.48
N LEU A 624 35.18 -24.65 -16.74
CA LEU A 624 34.26 -24.71 -17.87
C LEU A 624 33.99 -26.17 -18.20
N LEU A 625 32.72 -26.57 -18.18
CA LEU A 625 32.30 -27.92 -18.51
C LEU A 625 31.11 -27.89 -19.47
N ALA A 626 31.25 -28.54 -20.64
CA ALA A 626 30.13 -28.85 -21.52
C ALA A 626 29.96 -30.36 -21.62
N GLY A 627 28.78 -30.88 -21.32
CA GLY A 627 28.50 -32.32 -21.37
C GLY A 627 27.02 -32.61 -21.13
N GLU A 628 26.65 -33.89 -21.17
CA GLU A 628 25.27 -34.35 -20.96
C GLU A 628 24.29 -33.77 -21.99
N GLY A 629 24.61 -33.97 -23.27
CA GLY A 629 23.77 -33.56 -24.39
C GLY A 629 24.54 -33.08 -25.63
N SER A 630 24.00 -32.06 -26.28
CA SER A 630 24.48 -31.48 -27.54
C SER A 630 24.69 -29.96 -27.42
N ALA A 631 24.97 -29.48 -26.22
CA ALA A 631 25.07 -28.06 -25.94
C ALA A 631 26.26 -27.38 -26.63
N ILE A 632 26.10 -26.06 -26.83
CA ILE A 632 27.16 -25.18 -27.32
C ILE A 632 27.64 -24.32 -26.16
N GLN A 633 28.95 -24.33 -25.86
CA GLN A 633 29.54 -23.45 -24.85
C GLN A 633 30.65 -22.60 -25.45
N ASN A 634 30.41 -21.30 -25.55
CA ASN A 634 31.41 -20.30 -25.92
C ASN A 634 31.89 -19.60 -24.66
N SER A 635 33.19 -19.62 -24.37
CA SER A 635 33.73 -19.03 -23.16
C SER A 635 35.04 -18.30 -23.42
N THR A 636 35.09 -17.02 -23.05
CA THR A 636 36.33 -16.23 -23.02
C THR A 636 36.75 -15.99 -21.57
N VAL A 637 37.93 -16.49 -21.20
CA VAL A 637 38.49 -16.44 -19.85
C VAL A 637 39.80 -15.67 -19.87
N THR A 638 39.80 -14.41 -19.44
CA THR A 638 40.94 -13.49 -19.60
C THR A 638 41.19 -12.61 -18.39
N GLY A 639 42.45 -12.28 -18.11
CA GLY A 639 42.82 -11.33 -17.05
C GLY A 639 42.39 -11.74 -15.64
N ASN A 640 42.11 -13.03 -15.38
CA ASN A 640 41.77 -13.50 -14.04
C ASN A 640 43.04 -13.79 -13.23
N THR A 641 42.98 -13.61 -11.92
CA THR A 641 44.02 -14.03 -10.96
C THR A 641 43.50 -15.23 -10.19
N VAL A 642 44.13 -16.39 -10.37
CA VAL A 642 43.73 -17.64 -9.71
C VAL A 642 44.94 -18.22 -8.98
N GLY A 643 44.78 -18.60 -7.71
CA GLY A 643 45.89 -19.16 -6.96
C GLY A 643 45.49 -19.67 -5.58
N ASN A 644 46.47 -20.18 -4.84
CA ASN A 644 46.27 -20.72 -3.50
C ASN A 644 45.14 -21.78 -3.44
N PRO A 645 45.19 -22.85 -4.26
CA PRO A 645 44.20 -23.93 -4.16
C PRO A 645 44.31 -24.63 -2.80
N ASN A 646 43.26 -25.34 -2.40
CA ASN A 646 43.36 -26.30 -1.31
C ASN A 646 44.51 -27.28 -1.58
N PRO A 647 45.48 -27.45 -0.67
CA PRO A 647 46.69 -28.24 -0.94
C PRO A 647 46.43 -29.75 -1.01
N THR A 648 45.28 -30.23 -0.52
CA THR A 648 44.93 -31.65 -0.43
C THR A 648 44.14 -32.12 -1.66
N PHE A 649 43.13 -31.35 -2.07
CA PHE A 649 42.18 -31.75 -3.11
C PHE A 649 42.21 -30.88 -4.37
N GLY A 650 42.98 -29.78 -4.33
CA GLY A 650 43.09 -28.84 -5.43
C GLY A 650 43.53 -29.52 -6.73
N LEU A 651 42.80 -29.26 -7.80
CA LEU A 651 43.10 -29.73 -9.14
C LEU A 651 43.83 -28.66 -9.93
N ASN A 652 43.10 -27.92 -10.78
CA ASN A 652 43.66 -26.91 -11.70
C ASN A 652 43.17 -25.51 -11.29
N GLY A 653 43.92 -24.47 -11.62
CA GLY A 653 43.39 -23.11 -11.58
C GLY A 653 42.38 -22.88 -12.70
N LEU A 654 42.70 -23.29 -13.92
CA LEU A 654 41.78 -23.23 -15.07
C LEU A 654 41.56 -24.61 -15.65
N ARG A 655 40.30 -24.98 -15.84
CA ARG A 655 39.95 -26.24 -16.52
C ARG A 655 38.86 -26.01 -17.56
N ALA A 656 39.06 -26.55 -18.75
CA ALA A 656 38.04 -26.70 -19.78
C ALA A 656 37.85 -28.17 -20.11
N GLU A 657 36.61 -28.62 -20.07
CA GLU A 657 36.24 -30.01 -20.34
C GLU A 657 35.01 -30.07 -21.25
N ALA A 658 35.09 -30.88 -22.31
CA ALA A 658 34.00 -31.09 -23.24
C ALA A 658 33.77 -32.59 -23.43
N GLY A 659 32.51 -33.03 -23.29
CA GLY A 659 32.06 -34.41 -23.48
C GLY A 659 32.35 -35.31 -22.28
N THR A 660 31.39 -35.41 -21.35
CA THR A 660 31.50 -36.24 -20.14
C THR A 660 30.93 -37.64 -20.35
N LEU A 661 30.02 -37.81 -21.31
CA LEU A 661 29.38 -39.08 -21.65
C LEU A 661 29.75 -39.54 -23.06
N SER A 662 29.66 -40.84 -23.31
CA SER A 662 29.87 -41.44 -24.64
C SER A 662 28.78 -41.10 -25.66
N THR A 663 27.71 -40.42 -25.24
CA THR A 663 26.60 -39.96 -26.10
C THR A 663 26.70 -38.47 -26.45
N ASP A 664 27.67 -37.75 -25.89
CA ASP A 664 27.75 -36.30 -26.04
C ASP A 664 28.16 -35.90 -27.47
N THR A 665 27.56 -34.78 -27.92
CA THR A 665 27.81 -34.16 -29.23
C THR A 665 28.07 -32.65 -29.06
N VAL A 666 28.79 -32.29 -27.99
CA VAL A 666 28.98 -30.89 -27.57
C VAL A 666 29.99 -30.13 -28.43
N ALA A 667 29.73 -28.85 -28.63
CA ALA A 667 30.66 -27.92 -29.27
C ALA A 667 31.10 -26.85 -28.27
N MET A 668 32.37 -26.88 -27.88
CA MET A 668 32.96 -25.88 -27.00
C MET A 668 33.87 -24.93 -27.78
N CYS A 669 33.77 -23.63 -27.54
CA CYS A 669 34.84 -22.67 -27.82
C CYS A 669 35.41 -22.19 -26.48
N ALA A 670 36.72 -22.38 -26.28
CA ALA A 670 37.41 -21.97 -25.06
C ALA A 670 38.58 -21.03 -25.40
N ASP A 671 38.39 -19.74 -25.21
CA ASP A 671 39.42 -18.70 -25.35
C ASP A 671 40.01 -18.40 -23.97
N MET A 672 41.03 -19.15 -23.58
CA MET A 672 41.66 -19.08 -22.25
C MET A 672 43.01 -18.38 -22.30
N GLY A 673 43.03 -17.10 -21.92
CA GLY A 673 44.22 -16.24 -21.93
C GLY A 673 44.40 -15.48 -23.24
N GLY A 674 45.53 -14.79 -23.40
CA GLY A 674 45.83 -13.97 -24.56
C GLY A 674 47.16 -13.24 -24.43
N GLY A 675 47.36 -12.15 -25.19
CA GLY A 675 48.53 -11.28 -25.06
C GLY A 675 48.59 -10.54 -23.71
N SER A 676 49.60 -9.68 -23.54
CA SER A 676 49.77 -8.84 -22.35
C SER A 676 48.48 -8.07 -22.02
N GLY A 677 47.92 -8.27 -20.83
CA GLY A 677 46.63 -7.70 -20.39
C GLY A 677 45.41 -8.63 -20.50
N ALA A 678 45.48 -9.68 -21.35
CA ALA A 678 44.45 -10.72 -21.45
C ALA A 678 44.87 -12.07 -20.84
N ALA A 679 46.18 -12.29 -20.64
CA ALA A 679 46.71 -13.46 -19.94
C ALA A 679 46.12 -13.59 -18.53
N ASN A 680 45.76 -14.81 -18.13
CA ASN A 680 45.39 -15.10 -16.74
C ASN A 680 46.65 -15.32 -15.90
N SER A 681 46.64 -14.86 -14.65
CA SER A 681 47.69 -15.10 -13.67
C SER A 681 47.34 -16.35 -12.86
N VAL A 682 47.90 -17.51 -13.25
CA VAL A 682 47.51 -18.82 -12.72
C VAL A 682 48.70 -19.72 -12.35
N THR A 683 49.93 -19.22 -12.35
CA THR A 683 51.10 -20.01 -11.96
C THR A 683 51.00 -20.44 -10.49
N GLY A 684 51.14 -21.74 -10.22
CA GLY A 684 51.02 -22.31 -8.86
C GLY A 684 49.57 -22.42 -8.38
N SER A 685 48.61 -22.43 -9.30
CA SER A 685 47.19 -22.64 -9.03
C SER A 685 46.76 -24.11 -9.14
N GLY A 686 47.65 -24.98 -9.64
CA GLY A 686 47.49 -26.42 -9.57
C GLY A 686 47.83 -26.98 -8.18
N GLY A 687 47.11 -28.03 -7.76
CA GLY A 687 47.49 -28.80 -6.58
C GLY A 687 48.81 -29.56 -6.78
N PRO A 688 49.37 -30.19 -5.74
CA PRO A 688 50.64 -30.91 -5.83
C PRO A 688 50.65 -31.96 -6.96
N GLY A 689 51.55 -31.79 -7.94
CA GLY A 689 51.67 -32.69 -9.09
C GLY A 689 50.63 -32.50 -10.21
N VAL A 690 49.78 -31.47 -10.11
CA VAL A 690 48.76 -31.13 -11.09
C VAL A 690 49.16 -29.85 -11.82
N SER A 691 48.89 -29.77 -13.13
CA SER A 691 49.14 -28.55 -13.90
C SER A 691 48.21 -27.41 -13.49
N ASP A 692 48.61 -26.16 -13.71
CA ASP A 692 47.77 -24.99 -13.45
C ASP A 692 46.57 -24.93 -14.38
N ILE A 693 46.77 -25.30 -15.64
CA ILE A 693 45.76 -25.27 -16.70
C ILE A 693 45.52 -26.68 -17.24
N ARG A 694 44.25 -27.02 -17.50
CA ARG A 694 43.89 -28.29 -18.14
C ARG A 694 42.81 -28.14 -19.21
N ALA A 695 43.04 -28.77 -20.36
CA ALA A 695 42.01 -29.00 -21.39
C ALA A 695 41.73 -30.50 -21.56
N ARG A 696 40.47 -30.91 -21.52
CA ARG A 696 40.08 -32.31 -21.65
C ARG A 696 38.94 -32.48 -22.65
N LEU A 697 39.11 -33.47 -23.53
CA LEU A 697 38.06 -33.94 -24.44
C LEU A 697 37.59 -35.34 -24.02
N GLY A 698 36.29 -35.58 -24.17
CA GLY A 698 35.61 -36.85 -24.06
C GLY A 698 35.92 -37.82 -25.20
N ALA A 699 35.13 -38.89 -25.31
CA ALA A 699 35.48 -40.08 -26.09
C ALA A 699 34.81 -40.21 -27.47
N THR A 700 34.02 -39.22 -27.92
CA THR A 700 33.29 -39.30 -29.20
C THR A 700 33.85 -38.32 -30.23
N SER A 701 33.74 -38.66 -31.51
CA SER A 701 34.15 -37.79 -32.62
C SER A 701 33.27 -36.56 -32.82
N ALA A 702 32.09 -36.54 -32.20
CA ALA A 702 31.17 -35.41 -32.25
C ALA A 702 31.52 -34.31 -31.25
N VAL A 703 32.42 -34.59 -30.30
CA VAL A 703 32.89 -33.60 -29.32
C VAL A 703 34.03 -32.78 -29.93
N VAL A 704 33.87 -31.46 -29.92
CA VAL A 704 34.86 -30.52 -30.45
C VAL A 704 35.16 -29.44 -29.43
N MET A 705 36.45 -29.11 -29.25
CA MET A 705 36.89 -27.91 -28.54
C MET A 705 37.68 -27.00 -29.48
N ARG A 706 37.07 -25.87 -29.83
CA ARG A 706 37.66 -24.80 -30.63
C ARG A 706 38.50 -23.88 -29.74
N LEU A 707 39.77 -23.71 -30.09
CA LEU A 707 40.72 -22.86 -29.38
C LEU A 707 41.15 -21.72 -30.31
N PRO A 708 40.67 -20.47 -30.11
CA PRO A 708 40.95 -19.36 -31.02
C PRO A 708 42.43 -19.00 -31.16
N GLY A 709 43.01 -19.23 -32.34
CA GLY A 709 44.44 -18.98 -32.62
C GLY A 709 45.35 -20.19 -32.38
N TYR A 710 44.80 -21.36 -32.02
CA TYR A 710 45.54 -22.61 -31.99
C TYR A 710 45.82 -23.11 -33.42
N THR A 711 47.08 -23.42 -33.74
CA THR A 711 47.49 -23.85 -35.09
C THR A 711 48.01 -25.29 -35.15
N GLY A 712 48.00 -26.03 -34.03
CA GLY A 712 48.47 -27.41 -33.98
C GLY A 712 47.45 -28.43 -34.51
N GLY A 713 47.83 -29.72 -34.46
CA GLY A 713 46.97 -30.82 -34.91
C GLY A 713 45.76 -31.08 -34.01
N ALA A 714 44.72 -31.70 -34.56
CA ALA A 714 43.45 -31.90 -33.85
C ALA A 714 43.52 -32.85 -32.64
N THR A 715 44.54 -33.69 -32.58
CA THR A 715 44.78 -34.65 -31.49
C THR A 715 46.09 -34.37 -30.75
N ASP A 716 46.80 -33.28 -31.09
CA ASP A 716 48.11 -32.95 -30.54
C ASP A 716 47.98 -32.26 -29.17
N THR A 717 47.93 -33.08 -28.12
CA THR A 717 47.80 -32.59 -26.74
C THR A 717 49.02 -31.81 -26.26
N ALA A 718 50.21 -32.07 -26.79
CA ALA A 718 51.43 -31.34 -26.44
C ALA A 718 51.42 -29.93 -27.04
N ALA A 719 50.95 -29.78 -28.27
CA ALA A 719 50.75 -28.48 -28.90
C ALA A 719 49.65 -27.67 -28.19
N VAL A 720 48.54 -28.31 -27.77
CA VAL A 720 47.49 -27.63 -26.97
C VAL A 720 48.04 -27.14 -25.63
N ALA A 721 48.80 -27.98 -24.91
CA ALA A 721 49.42 -27.57 -23.65
C ALA A 721 50.38 -26.38 -23.84
N SER A 722 51.23 -26.42 -24.87
CA SER A 722 52.16 -25.32 -25.20
C SER A 722 51.42 -24.02 -25.55
N TYR A 723 50.35 -24.14 -26.34
CA TYR A 723 49.47 -23.03 -26.70
C TYR A 723 48.82 -22.37 -25.47
N LEU A 724 48.27 -23.16 -24.55
CA LEU A 724 47.63 -22.65 -23.33
C LEU A 724 48.65 -22.02 -22.37
N SER A 725 49.82 -22.64 -22.22
CA SER A 725 50.92 -22.10 -21.39
C SER A 725 51.38 -20.73 -21.91
N GLY A 726 51.63 -20.61 -23.22
CA GLY A 726 52.08 -19.36 -23.83
C GLY A 726 51.09 -18.19 -23.70
N ARG A 727 49.78 -18.47 -23.68
CA ARG A 727 48.72 -17.46 -23.51
C ARG A 727 48.47 -17.04 -22.06
N ASN A 728 49.12 -17.70 -21.10
CA ASN A 728 48.90 -17.48 -19.67
C ASN A 728 50.24 -17.35 -18.92
N GLY A 729 51.17 -16.59 -19.51
CA GLY A 729 52.42 -16.20 -18.84
C GLY A 729 53.40 -17.35 -18.55
N GLY A 730 53.28 -18.48 -19.26
CA GLY A 730 54.13 -19.65 -19.04
C GLY A 730 53.68 -20.56 -17.90
N ALA A 731 52.44 -20.43 -17.40
CA ALA A 731 51.88 -21.35 -16.42
C ALA A 731 51.88 -22.80 -16.94
N SER A 732 51.95 -23.77 -16.03
CA SER A 732 51.98 -25.18 -16.40
C SER A 732 50.64 -25.61 -17.00
N ALA A 733 50.66 -26.33 -18.12
CA ALA A 733 49.44 -26.72 -18.82
C ALA A 733 49.50 -28.19 -19.24
N SER A 734 48.33 -28.84 -19.26
CA SER A 734 48.18 -30.20 -19.78
C SER A 734 46.92 -30.33 -20.64
N ALA A 735 46.94 -31.26 -21.58
CA ALA A 735 45.76 -31.63 -22.36
C ALA A 735 45.62 -33.14 -22.50
N SER A 736 44.38 -33.61 -22.62
CA SER A 736 44.07 -35.03 -22.84
C SER A 736 42.90 -35.21 -23.82
N ASN A 737 43.01 -36.24 -24.66
CA ASN A 737 41.99 -36.60 -25.65
C ASN A 737 41.74 -38.12 -25.58
N SER A 738 40.51 -38.54 -25.27
CA SER A 738 40.12 -39.94 -25.06
C SER A 738 39.55 -40.61 -26.31
N VAL A 739 40.20 -40.44 -27.46
CA VAL A 739 39.90 -41.04 -28.78
C VAL A 739 38.81 -40.31 -29.61
N SER A 740 39.11 -40.07 -30.88
CA SER A 740 38.26 -39.50 -31.96
C SER A 740 37.73 -38.06 -31.85
N ALA A 741 37.71 -37.44 -30.66
CA ALA A 741 37.38 -36.02 -30.47
C ALA A 741 38.47 -35.09 -31.05
N ALA A 742 38.13 -33.82 -31.33
CA ALA A 742 39.03 -32.88 -32.00
C ALA A 742 39.20 -31.53 -31.27
N PHE A 743 40.45 -31.15 -31.03
CA PHE A 743 40.83 -29.74 -30.88
C PHE A 743 40.82 -29.07 -32.26
N GLN A 744 40.29 -27.86 -32.37
CA GLN A 744 40.20 -27.17 -33.67
C GLN A 744 40.73 -25.74 -33.61
N ASN A 745 41.34 -25.30 -34.71
CA ASN A 745 41.65 -23.89 -34.94
C ASN A 745 40.36 -23.11 -35.15
N GLY A 746 40.15 -22.08 -34.33
CA GLY A 746 38.93 -21.30 -34.38
C GLY A 746 38.87 -20.15 -35.38
N GLY A 747 40.01 -19.62 -35.85
CA GLY A 747 40.09 -18.40 -36.68
C GLY A 747 39.49 -17.13 -36.03
N SER A 748 38.18 -17.13 -35.75
CA SER A 748 37.44 -16.12 -34.98
C SER A 748 37.46 -16.41 -33.46
N GLY A 749 37.27 -15.37 -32.65
CA GLY A 749 37.08 -15.51 -31.20
C GLY A 749 35.83 -16.32 -30.83
N CYS A 750 35.69 -16.66 -29.54
CA CYS A 750 34.44 -17.22 -29.04
C CYS A 750 33.33 -16.18 -29.09
N THR A 751 32.10 -16.62 -29.39
CA THR A 751 30.93 -15.74 -29.38
C THR A 751 30.77 -15.14 -27.98
N GLN A 752 30.62 -13.81 -27.92
CA GLN A 752 30.47 -13.08 -26.66
C GLN A 752 29.00 -13.02 -26.20
N PRO A 753 28.75 -12.78 -24.90
CA PRO A 753 27.42 -12.48 -24.36
C PRO A 753 26.66 -11.39 -25.12
#